data_AF-A0A6N3T4J8-F1
#
_entry.id   AF-A0A6N3T4J8-F1
#
_cell.length_a   1.000
_cell.length_b   1.000
_cell.length_c   1.000
_cell.angle_alpha   90.00
_cell.angle_beta   90.00
_cell.angle_gamma   90.00
#
_symmetry.space_group_name_H-M   'P 1'
#
loop_
_entity.id
_entity.type
_entity.pdbx_description
1 polymer ?
#
loop_
_entity_poly.entity_id
_entity_poly.type
_entity_poly.pdbx_seq_one_letter_code
_entity_poly.pdbx_strand_id
1 'polypeptide(L)'
;MATTTPAYTNGSLYTWVGGKSGSWSDISNWKYDGQPATHAPDTQTNNGTVVIPSGVTVTIPSTVATLSGVNIDVQGKLTIAAGSSALAVNSLTVENGGTALIERAITANQSFSGKSGSTITVQGVNQDWSGYPGVKPDIASGGTLNFDNSAITLGSVNGSGIQGNLNIYNGSVVKTAGNSTTITGPITVSGAGTTFTDSSQLQSTLTLNDGATATISNSYPTDGTKVVFGTGTNTLILPNNEYMANKLVLANLKEGDKIGVDGQPVSTATMTANNISLTTSSGTITPKSVTYDSSYTNAPTGNESVAVDVESNNGVICYLAGSMIRTPDGDVAIENLRVGDVVLAYANGQSVARDVIWAGRKHMAVQTHLPEADAGYPVRVKANAIADGVPYKDMLITPEHCLFLDGAFVPVRMLVNGGSIAYDHTITAYDYYHVETQQHSVIMADGALTESYLDTGNRGSFRQDGTVVTLGGRHLSWEHDAAAPLETAQPVVEKLFHALAARAGVATGTQALVEDDNLHLVTETGAVVRKLRTQAGRVSFMLPPGVQSVTVVSRSSKPCDVVGPFVNDRRMLGVQIGAVTAISATGTQTSTAHLQEHALAGWHGMEAGASARWTNGQATLPLHGLTGAGMTILTLDVVSAGPYLADTPAVQQDVLCA
;
A
#
# COMPACT_ATOMS: atom_id res chain seq x y z
N MET A 1 23.14 -6.39 71.19
CA MET A 1 23.78 -5.32 70.41
C MET A 1 22.80 -4.91 69.33
N ALA A 2 22.18 -3.74 69.46
CA ALA A 2 21.33 -3.19 68.41
C ALA A 2 22.24 -2.72 67.28
N THR A 3 22.22 -3.42 66.15
CA THR A 3 22.90 -3.00 64.93
C THR A 3 22.18 -1.78 64.39
N THR A 4 22.70 -0.61 64.72
CA THR A 4 22.27 0.67 64.16
C THR A 4 22.40 0.62 62.65
N THR A 5 21.28 0.77 61.95
CA THR A 5 21.19 0.94 60.49
C THR A 5 22.17 2.04 60.06
N PRO A 6 23.08 1.80 59.10
CA PRO A 6 23.93 2.86 58.57
C PRO A 6 23.05 3.95 57.94
N ALA A 7 23.39 5.21 58.20
CA ALA A 7 22.71 6.34 57.58
C ALA A 7 22.98 6.36 56.07
N TYR A 8 21.90 6.43 55.30
CA TYR A 8 21.87 6.40 53.83
C TYR A 8 22.82 7.43 53.21
N THR A 9 23.81 6.97 52.45
CA THR A 9 24.59 7.85 51.57
C THR A 9 24.56 7.34 50.13
N ASN A 10 24.59 8.32 49.23
CA ASN A 10 24.33 8.22 47.81
C ASN A 10 25.54 7.57 47.09
N GLY A 11 25.35 6.44 46.39
CA GLY A 11 26.41 5.75 45.64
C GLY A 11 26.08 4.31 45.24
N SER A 12 26.82 3.74 44.28
CA SER A 12 26.65 2.36 43.78
C SER A 12 27.03 1.31 44.84
N LEU A 13 26.10 0.99 45.73
CA LEU A 13 26.36 0.15 46.92
C LEU A 13 25.73 -1.25 46.84
N TYR A 14 24.90 -1.52 45.81
CA TYR A 14 24.26 -2.82 45.65
C TYR A 14 25.12 -3.79 44.82
N THR A 15 25.36 -4.98 45.37
CA THR A 15 26.08 -6.07 44.71
C THR A 15 25.23 -7.35 44.70
N TRP A 16 25.13 -8.00 43.54
CA TRP A 16 24.48 -9.29 43.42
C TRP A 16 25.26 -10.39 44.17
N VAL A 17 24.58 -11.13 45.03
CA VAL A 17 25.10 -12.31 45.74
C VAL A 17 24.21 -13.54 45.58
N GLY A 18 23.13 -13.41 44.82
CA GLY A 18 22.23 -14.51 44.48
C GLY A 18 22.89 -15.58 43.61
N GLY A 19 22.14 -16.64 43.33
CA GLY A 19 22.57 -17.69 42.42
C GLY A 19 22.75 -17.22 40.96
N LYS A 20 23.00 -18.18 40.06
CA LYS A 20 23.09 -17.91 38.60
C LYS A 20 21.79 -17.34 38.01
N SER A 21 20.67 -17.52 38.69
CA SER A 21 19.39 -16.90 38.35
C SER A 21 18.67 -16.48 39.62
N GLY A 22 17.97 -15.35 39.59
CA GLY A 22 17.16 -14.89 40.71
C GLY A 22 16.25 -13.72 40.37
N SER A 23 15.38 -13.37 41.31
CA SER A 23 14.47 -12.23 41.20
C SER A 23 15.11 -10.97 41.75
N TRP A 24 14.92 -9.84 41.07
CA TRP A 24 15.31 -8.51 41.53
C TRP A 24 14.69 -8.18 42.90
N SER A 25 13.44 -8.60 43.14
CA SER A 25 12.69 -8.26 44.36
C SER A 25 13.06 -9.13 45.57
N ASP A 26 13.81 -10.21 45.38
CA ASP A 26 14.25 -11.07 46.46
C ASP A 26 15.50 -10.48 47.12
N ILE A 27 15.31 -9.94 48.32
CA ILE A 27 16.34 -9.23 49.10
C ILE A 27 17.56 -10.10 49.41
N SER A 28 17.40 -11.43 49.46
CA SER A 28 18.50 -12.35 49.76
C SER A 28 19.55 -12.40 48.64
N ASN A 29 19.18 -11.96 47.43
CA ASN A 29 20.09 -11.88 46.29
C ASN A 29 20.99 -10.64 46.30
N TRP A 30 20.84 -9.74 47.28
CA TRP A 30 21.54 -8.46 47.31
C TRP A 30 22.35 -8.24 48.58
N LYS A 31 23.52 -7.64 48.41
CA LYS A 31 24.23 -6.93 49.48
C LYS A 31 24.17 -5.44 49.22
N TYR A 32 24.08 -4.67 50.30
CA TYR A 32 24.25 -3.22 50.28
C TYR A 32 25.49 -2.88 51.10
N ASP A 33 26.46 -2.21 50.49
CA ASP A 33 27.74 -1.82 51.11
C ASP A 33 28.45 -3.01 51.79
N GLY A 34 28.47 -4.16 51.11
CA GLY A 34 29.09 -5.39 51.60
C GLY A 34 28.32 -6.15 52.69
N GLN A 35 27.21 -5.61 53.20
CA GLN A 35 26.33 -6.24 54.20
C GLN A 35 25.06 -6.83 53.55
N PRO A 36 24.39 -7.82 54.18
CA PRO A 36 23.09 -8.31 53.70
C PRO A 36 22.10 -7.16 53.50
N ALA A 37 21.47 -7.07 52.33
CA ALA A 37 20.52 -6.02 52.05
C ALA A 37 19.23 -6.20 52.88
N THR A 38 18.63 -5.09 53.31
CA THR A 38 17.33 -5.09 54.00
C THR A 38 16.17 -4.82 53.05
N HIS A 39 16.45 -4.33 51.84
CA HIS A 39 15.51 -4.03 50.77
C HIS A 39 16.17 -4.35 49.42
N ALA A 40 15.34 -4.61 48.40
CA ALA A 40 15.84 -4.73 47.03
C ALA A 40 16.20 -3.34 46.48
N PRO A 41 17.09 -3.25 45.46
CA PRO A 41 17.41 -1.96 44.85
C PRO A 41 16.14 -1.29 44.29
N ASP A 42 15.88 -0.04 44.71
CA ASP A 42 14.73 0.74 44.29
C ASP A 42 15.05 2.25 44.19
N THR A 43 14.05 3.07 43.86
CA THR A 43 14.21 4.52 43.69
C THR A 43 14.50 5.29 44.97
N GLN A 44 14.18 4.73 46.13
CA GLN A 44 14.37 5.39 47.43
C GLN A 44 15.74 5.04 48.03
N THR A 45 16.22 3.84 47.74
CA THR A 45 17.42 3.24 48.32
C THR A 45 18.62 3.30 47.38
N ASN A 46 18.45 3.68 46.11
CA ASN A 46 19.54 3.77 45.15
C ASN A 46 19.35 4.85 44.06
N ASN A 47 20.29 5.80 43.99
CA ASN A 47 20.50 6.66 42.81
C ASN A 47 21.80 6.30 42.05
N GLY A 48 22.44 5.19 42.41
CA GLY A 48 23.67 4.68 41.80
C GLY A 48 23.43 3.59 40.75
N THR A 49 24.51 2.92 40.36
CA THR A 49 24.48 1.86 39.35
C THR A 49 24.39 0.49 40.00
N VAL A 50 23.40 -0.31 39.58
CA VAL A 50 23.26 -1.74 39.90
C VAL A 50 23.81 -2.53 38.74
N VAL A 51 24.86 -3.32 38.99
CA VAL A 51 25.47 -4.19 37.98
C VAL A 51 24.87 -5.59 38.08
N ILE A 52 24.37 -6.11 36.97
CA ILE A 52 24.02 -7.51 36.77
C ILE A 52 25.28 -8.23 36.22
N PRO A 53 25.96 -9.06 37.03
CA PRO A 53 27.24 -9.65 36.63
C PRO A 53 27.13 -10.62 35.46
N SER A 54 28.24 -10.81 34.75
CA SER A 54 28.32 -11.83 33.70
C SER A 54 27.99 -13.24 34.25
N GLY A 55 27.27 -14.04 33.44
CA GLY A 55 26.82 -15.38 33.83
C GLY A 55 25.63 -15.42 34.78
N VAL A 56 25.08 -14.27 35.20
CA VAL A 56 23.90 -14.15 36.05
C VAL A 56 22.68 -13.73 35.23
N THR A 57 21.51 -14.33 35.51
CA THR A 57 20.20 -13.92 34.98
C THR A 57 19.34 -13.31 36.09
N VAL A 58 19.01 -12.02 35.97
CA VAL A 58 18.13 -11.33 36.92
C VAL A 58 16.79 -11.03 36.27
N THR A 59 15.70 -11.36 36.97
CA THR A 59 14.33 -11.03 36.53
C THR A 59 13.74 -9.92 37.36
N ILE A 60 13.34 -8.82 36.73
CA ILE A 60 12.50 -7.78 37.34
C ILE A 60 11.03 -8.21 37.17
N PRO A 61 10.35 -8.63 38.25
CA PRO A 61 8.99 -9.13 38.17
C PRO A 61 7.99 -7.99 37.99
N SER A 62 6.74 -8.34 37.67
CA SER A 62 5.68 -7.37 37.38
C SER A 62 5.23 -6.51 38.52
N THR A 63 5.56 -6.91 39.74
CA THR A 63 5.28 -6.20 40.98
C THR A 63 6.20 -5.01 41.21
N VAL A 64 7.33 -4.89 40.50
CA VAL A 64 8.20 -3.71 40.58
C VAL A 64 7.59 -2.56 39.79
N ALA A 65 7.06 -1.57 40.50
CA ALA A 65 6.33 -0.46 39.90
C ALA A 65 7.24 0.62 39.27
N THR A 66 8.41 0.89 39.86
CA THR A 66 9.34 1.90 39.37
C THR A 66 10.75 1.66 39.86
N LEU A 67 11.71 2.00 39.03
CA LEU A 67 13.16 2.08 39.25
C LEU A 67 13.71 3.40 38.68
N SER A 68 12.89 4.45 38.60
CA SER A 68 13.22 5.74 37.95
C SER A 68 14.46 6.48 38.46
N GLY A 69 15.01 6.11 39.63
CA GLY A 69 16.29 6.61 40.17
C GLY A 69 17.49 5.69 39.92
N VAL A 70 17.26 4.46 39.47
CA VAL A 70 18.27 3.40 39.40
C VAL A 70 18.90 3.33 38.00
N ASN A 71 20.23 3.34 37.95
CA ASN A 71 20.98 2.99 36.73
C ASN A 71 21.21 1.47 36.73
N ILE A 72 20.83 0.78 35.66
CA ILE A 72 20.98 -0.67 35.52
C ILE A 72 22.06 -0.93 34.47
N ASP A 73 23.12 -1.61 34.88
CA ASP A 73 24.25 -2.03 34.05
C ASP A 73 24.21 -3.56 33.90
N VAL A 74 24.07 -4.05 32.66
CA VAL A 74 23.81 -5.47 32.37
C VAL A 74 25.01 -6.10 31.68
N GLN A 75 25.86 -6.80 32.45
CA GLN A 75 26.95 -7.63 31.92
C GLN A 75 26.54 -9.10 31.74
N GLY A 76 25.48 -9.54 32.44
CA GLY A 76 24.85 -10.86 32.31
C GLY A 76 23.57 -10.80 31.48
N LYS A 77 22.48 -11.32 32.05
CA LYS A 77 21.14 -11.30 31.44
C LYS A 77 20.15 -10.58 32.36
N LEU A 78 19.40 -9.64 31.80
CA LEU A 78 18.26 -9.01 32.43
C LEU A 78 16.97 -9.47 31.74
N THR A 79 15.94 -9.78 32.52
CA THR A 79 14.58 -9.99 32.02
C THR A 79 13.63 -9.07 32.76
N ILE A 80 12.98 -8.16 32.04
CA ILE A 80 11.89 -7.33 32.55
C ILE A 80 10.61 -8.03 32.13
N ALA A 81 10.00 -8.76 33.07
CA ALA A 81 8.86 -9.63 32.79
C ALA A 81 7.67 -8.85 32.20
N ALA A 82 6.69 -9.53 31.61
CA ALA A 82 5.48 -8.89 31.12
C ALA A 82 4.60 -8.25 32.23
N GLY A 83 3.94 -7.13 31.95
CA GLY A 83 3.03 -6.48 32.89
C GLY A 83 2.29 -5.28 32.31
N SER A 84 1.21 -4.87 32.97
CA SER A 84 0.27 -3.85 32.48
C SER A 84 0.76 -2.41 32.61
N SER A 85 1.73 -2.15 33.49
CA SER A 85 2.26 -0.81 33.75
C SER A 85 3.68 -0.70 33.25
N ALA A 86 4.03 0.45 32.68
CA ALA A 86 5.38 0.72 32.23
C ALA A 86 6.38 0.71 33.41
N LEU A 87 7.56 0.11 33.20
CA LEU A 87 8.65 0.22 34.16
C LEU A 87 9.48 1.48 33.86
N ALA A 88 9.51 2.42 34.79
CA ALA A 88 10.43 3.55 34.72
C ALA A 88 11.81 3.16 35.27
N VAL A 89 12.89 3.47 34.57
CA VAL A 89 14.28 3.36 35.02
C VAL A 89 14.97 4.71 34.93
N ASN A 90 16.12 4.90 35.59
CA ASN A 90 16.93 6.09 35.33
C ASN A 90 17.75 5.90 34.05
N SER A 91 18.55 4.84 34.02
CA SER A 91 19.34 4.41 32.86
C SER A 91 19.31 2.89 32.75
N LEU A 92 19.30 2.38 31.52
CA LEU A 92 19.55 0.98 31.22
C LEU A 92 20.68 0.88 30.20
N THR A 93 21.78 0.25 30.59
CA THR A 93 22.94 -0.01 29.75
C THR A 93 23.18 -1.50 29.68
N VAL A 94 23.23 -2.06 28.46
CA VAL A 94 23.61 -3.45 28.24
C VAL A 94 25.03 -3.50 27.70
N GLU A 95 25.92 -4.12 28.47
CA GLU A 95 27.35 -4.19 28.20
C GLU A 95 27.69 -5.27 27.17
N ASN A 96 28.95 -5.34 26.77
CA ASN A 96 29.44 -6.34 25.83
C ASN A 96 29.17 -7.78 26.34
N GLY A 97 28.49 -8.59 25.53
CA GLY A 97 28.06 -9.94 25.88
C GLY A 97 26.82 -9.99 26.78
N GLY A 98 26.35 -8.83 27.26
CA GLY A 98 25.14 -8.69 28.04
C GLY A 98 23.88 -8.81 27.18
N THR A 99 22.79 -9.27 27.80
CA THR A 99 21.48 -9.41 27.14
C THR A 99 20.35 -8.83 27.98
N ALA A 100 19.39 -8.15 27.36
CA ALA A 100 18.17 -7.69 28.01
C ALA A 100 16.94 -8.13 27.21
N LEU A 101 15.99 -8.80 27.88
CA LEU A 101 14.65 -9.08 27.38
C LEU A 101 13.65 -8.18 28.09
N ILE A 102 12.85 -7.43 27.32
CA ILE A 102 11.90 -6.43 27.82
C ILE A 102 10.51 -6.78 27.30
N GLU A 103 9.63 -7.24 28.19
CA GLU A 103 8.30 -7.76 27.83
C GLU A 103 7.14 -6.82 28.25
N ARG A 104 7.46 -5.57 28.61
CA ARG A 104 6.48 -4.51 28.90
C ARG A 104 7.02 -3.15 28.48
N ALA A 105 6.14 -2.15 28.45
CA ALA A 105 6.56 -0.77 28.23
C ALA A 105 7.65 -0.33 29.21
N ILE A 106 8.68 0.37 28.72
CA ILE A 106 9.79 0.88 29.52
C ILE A 106 9.96 2.38 29.31
N THR A 107 10.16 3.12 30.38
CA THR A 107 10.60 4.52 30.31
C THR A 107 11.98 4.65 30.95
N ALA A 108 12.77 5.59 30.47
CA ALA A 108 14.09 5.90 30.98
C ALA A 108 14.20 7.41 31.13
N ASN A 109 14.71 7.88 32.26
CA ASN A 109 14.92 9.31 32.50
C ASN A 109 16.14 9.85 31.77
N GLN A 110 17.20 9.05 31.68
CA GLN A 110 18.49 9.47 31.13
C GLN A 110 18.89 8.68 29.88
N SER A 111 18.99 7.35 29.96
CA SER A 111 19.51 6.56 28.83
C SER A 111 18.93 5.16 28.69
N PHE A 112 18.84 4.71 27.44
CA PHE A 112 18.55 3.35 27.03
C PHE A 112 19.57 2.96 25.96
N SER A 113 20.58 2.16 26.33
CA SER A 113 21.75 1.94 25.48
C SER A 113 22.28 0.50 25.49
N GLY A 114 22.88 0.11 24.37
CA GLY A 114 23.56 -1.17 24.19
C GLY A 114 24.97 -0.97 23.64
N LYS A 115 25.97 -1.58 24.27
CA LYS A 115 27.37 -1.55 23.81
C LYS A 115 27.61 -2.56 22.68
N SER A 116 28.81 -2.52 22.11
CA SER A 116 29.23 -3.52 21.11
C SER A 116 29.13 -4.93 21.69
N GLY A 117 28.53 -5.87 20.97
CA GLY A 117 28.28 -7.23 21.43
C GLY A 117 27.08 -7.40 22.38
N SER A 118 26.35 -6.33 22.71
CA SER A 118 25.11 -6.41 23.49
C SER A 118 23.93 -6.88 22.65
N THR A 119 22.91 -7.48 23.28
CA THR A 119 21.62 -7.77 22.64
C THR A 119 20.46 -7.28 23.52
N ILE A 120 19.64 -6.38 22.97
CA ILE A 120 18.40 -5.93 23.60
C ILE A 120 17.23 -6.44 22.76
N THR A 121 16.27 -7.12 23.38
CA THR A 121 15.05 -7.59 22.72
C THR A 121 13.84 -7.02 23.44
N VAL A 122 13.01 -6.31 22.69
CA VAL A 122 11.70 -5.82 23.12
C VAL A 122 10.65 -6.73 22.51
N GLN A 123 9.85 -7.38 23.35
CA GLN A 123 8.95 -8.46 22.94
C GLN A 123 7.52 -8.21 23.42
N GLY A 124 6.53 -8.24 22.53
CA GLY A 124 5.12 -8.07 22.90
C GLY A 124 4.78 -6.67 23.44
N VAL A 125 5.57 -5.65 23.12
CA VAL A 125 5.42 -4.30 23.70
C VAL A 125 4.77 -3.35 22.69
N ASN A 126 3.76 -2.61 23.14
CA ASN A 126 3.21 -1.47 22.40
C ASN A 126 3.60 -0.17 23.11
N GLN A 127 4.41 0.66 22.46
CA GLN A 127 4.89 1.90 23.05
C GLN A 127 5.31 2.96 22.04
N ASP A 128 5.02 4.22 22.35
CA ASP A 128 5.59 5.38 21.66
C ASP A 128 6.70 6.00 22.51
N TRP A 129 7.93 5.99 22.01
CA TRP A 129 9.11 6.58 22.66
C TRP A 129 9.39 8.03 22.24
N SER A 130 8.64 8.58 21.28
CA SER A 130 8.84 9.97 20.83
C SER A 130 8.63 11.00 21.93
N GLY A 131 7.74 10.71 22.88
CA GLY A 131 7.47 11.55 24.06
C GLY A 131 8.43 11.35 25.25
N TYR A 132 9.36 10.40 25.18
CA TYR A 132 10.20 10.01 26.33
C TYR A 132 11.69 10.28 26.05
N PRO A 133 12.22 11.44 26.48
CA PRO A 133 13.55 11.88 26.07
C PRO A 133 14.72 11.03 26.55
N GLY A 134 14.54 10.12 27.52
CA GLY A 134 15.58 9.16 27.91
C GLY A 134 15.45 7.78 27.25
N VAL A 135 14.32 7.47 26.59
CA VAL A 135 14.14 6.20 25.85
C VAL A 135 14.47 6.40 24.37
N LYS A 136 15.73 6.73 24.15
CA LYS A 136 16.28 7.00 22.83
C LYS A 136 17.35 5.96 22.58
N PRO A 137 17.06 4.86 21.85
CA PRO A 137 18.02 3.76 21.74
C PRO A 137 19.35 4.22 21.15
N ASP A 138 20.40 4.13 21.97
CA ASP A 138 21.79 4.33 21.55
C ASP A 138 22.47 2.98 21.51
N ILE A 139 22.54 2.40 20.31
CA ILE A 139 23.06 1.05 20.09
C ILE A 139 24.38 1.18 19.35
N ALA A 140 25.47 0.90 20.04
CA ALA A 140 26.81 0.97 19.46
C ALA A 140 26.98 -0.03 18.31
N SER A 141 27.93 0.26 17.42
CA SER A 141 28.32 -0.66 16.34
C SER A 141 28.68 -2.04 16.91
N GLY A 142 28.12 -3.10 16.31
CA GLY A 142 28.22 -4.48 16.79
C GLY A 142 27.25 -4.86 17.92
N GLY A 143 26.46 -3.93 18.46
CA GLY A 143 25.30 -4.23 19.31
C GLY A 143 24.07 -4.61 18.48
N THR A 144 23.05 -5.17 19.13
CA THR A 144 21.80 -5.60 18.47
C THR A 144 20.57 -5.13 19.25
N LEU A 145 19.60 -4.55 18.55
CA LEU A 145 18.27 -4.23 19.05
C LEU A 145 17.22 -4.99 18.21
N ASN A 146 16.39 -5.79 18.90
CA ASN A 146 15.35 -6.60 18.31
C ASN A 146 13.96 -6.11 18.74
N PHE A 147 13.04 -6.06 17.80
CA PHE A 147 11.61 -5.91 18.03
C PHE A 147 10.88 -7.18 17.57
N ASP A 148 10.24 -7.85 18.53
CA ASP A 148 9.52 -9.11 18.34
C ASP A 148 8.06 -8.90 18.74
N ASN A 149 7.12 -9.13 17.80
CA ASN A 149 5.67 -8.93 18.01
C ASN A 149 5.34 -7.61 18.76
N SER A 150 5.99 -6.52 18.37
CA SER A 150 5.96 -5.24 19.10
C SER A 150 5.52 -4.09 18.20
N ALA A 151 4.80 -3.12 18.77
CA ALA A 151 4.40 -1.90 18.10
C ALA A 151 5.16 -0.71 18.70
N ILE A 152 6.16 -0.18 17.99
CA ILE A 152 7.10 0.80 18.56
C ILE A 152 7.22 2.04 17.67
N THR A 153 7.07 3.21 18.29
CA THR A 153 7.50 4.48 17.67
C THR A 153 8.83 4.89 18.27
N LEU A 154 9.89 4.87 17.47
CA LEU A 154 11.22 5.30 17.87
C LEU A 154 11.26 6.83 17.98
N GLY A 155 11.74 7.35 19.10
CA GLY A 155 11.84 8.78 19.35
C GLY A 155 13.10 9.44 18.82
N SER A 156 13.17 10.75 19.07
CA SER A 156 14.36 11.60 18.87
C SER A 156 15.60 10.98 19.47
N VAL A 157 16.78 10.99 18.84
CA VAL A 157 18.05 10.56 19.46
C VAL A 157 18.95 11.76 19.77
N ASN A 158 19.49 11.85 20.99
CA ASN A 158 20.63 12.72 21.30
C ASN A 158 21.84 11.78 21.40
N GLY A 159 22.84 11.92 20.52
CA GLY A 159 23.97 11.00 20.42
C GLY A 159 24.03 10.28 19.07
N SER A 160 24.74 9.15 19.02
CA SER A 160 25.03 8.46 17.76
C SER A 160 23.88 7.61 17.20
N GLY A 161 22.81 7.41 17.97
CA GLY A 161 21.62 6.66 17.56
C GLY A 161 21.85 5.15 17.44
N ILE A 162 21.20 4.50 16.49
CA ILE A 162 21.34 3.06 16.26
C ILE A 162 22.43 2.81 15.21
N GLN A 163 23.65 2.53 15.67
CA GLN A 163 24.80 2.15 14.83
C GLN A 163 24.98 0.63 14.71
N GLY A 164 24.38 -0.13 15.63
CA GLY A 164 24.32 -1.59 15.59
C GLY A 164 23.17 -2.13 14.74
N ASN A 165 22.91 -3.44 14.84
CA ASN A 165 21.84 -4.09 14.09
C ASN A 165 20.47 -3.72 14.66
N LEU A 166 19.53 -3.36 13.80
CA LEU A 166 18.11 -3.23 14.10
C LEU A 166 17.35 -4.36 13.40
N ASN A 167 16.76 -5.27 14.18
CA ASN A 167 15.95 -6.37 13.65
C ASN A 167 14.48 -6.20 14.06
N ILE A 168 13.57 -6.35 13.11
CA ILE A 168 12.13 -6.17 13.29
C ILE A 168 11.44 -7.41 12.71
N TYR A 169 10.70 -8.16 13.51
CA TYR A 169 10.13 -9.44 13.07
C TYR A 169 8.85 -9.85 13.82
N ASN A 170 8.26 -10.98 13.41
CA ASN A 170 7.06 -11.59 14.00
C ASN A 170 5.85 -10.65 14.11
N GLY A 171 5.51 -9.94 13.03
CA GLY A 171 4.34 -9.04 13.00
C GLY A 171 4.57 -7.70 13.71
N SER A 172 5.82 -7.34 13.98
CA SER A 172 6.16 -6.05 14.59
C SER A 172 5.83 -4.88 13.67
N VAL A 173 5.35 -3.78 14.25
CA VAL A 173 5.04 -2.52 13.57
C VAL A 173 5.92 -1.43 14.16
N VAL A 174 7.00 -1.07 13.46
CA VAL A 174 7.98 -0.10 13.96
C VAL A 174 8.02 1.13 13.06
N LYS A 175 8.02 2.32 13.65
CA LYS A 175 8.17 3.57 12.89
C LYS A 175 9.12 4.55 13.57
N THR A 176 9.81 5.38 12.81
CA THR A 176 10.61 6.49 13.37
C THR A 176 9.75 7.74 13.50
N ALA A 177 9.95 8.50 14.58
CA ALA A 177 9.40 9.85 14.69
C ALA A 177 10.09 10.78 13.69
N GLY A 178 9.31 11.68 13.08
CA GLY A 178 9.76 12.54 11.99
C GLY A 178 11.06 13.30 12.31
N ASN A 179 12.05 13.21 11.41
CA ASN A 179 13.34 13.92 11.49
C ASN A 179 14.10 13.77 12.82
N SER A 180 13.95 12.65 13.54
CA SER A 180 14.45 12.56 14.91
C SER A 180 15.28 11.34 15.26
N THR A 181 15.15 10.22 14.55
CA THR A 181 15.92 9.00 14.85
C THR A 181 17.06 8.82 13.85
N THR A 182 18.30 8.72 14.32
CA THR A 182 19.46 8.39 13.47
C THR A 182 19.71 6.89 13.51
N ILE A 183 19.63 6.24 12.35
CA ILE A 183 19.93 4.81 12.18
C ILE A 183 20.98 4.67 11.08
N THR A 184 22.18 4.27 11.46
CA THR A 184 23.33 4.08 10.55
C THR A 184 23.76 2.62 10.45
N GLY A 185 23.39 1.80 11.44
CA GLY A 185 23.60 0.35 11.42
C GLY A 185 22.53 -0.40 10.64
N PRO A 186 22.78 -1.65 10.21
CA PRO A 186 21.91 -2.41 9.31
C PRO A 186 20.49 -2.58 9.87
N ILE A 187 19.49 -2.46 9.00
CA ILE A 187 18.08 -2.70 9.35
C ILE A 187 17.61 -3.96 8.64
N THR A 188 17.04 -4.90 9.39
CA THR A 188 16.41 -6.12 8.86
C THR A 188 14.96 -6.19 9.30
N VAL A 189 14.05 -6.29 8.33
CA VAL A 189 12.61 -6.48 8.57
C VAL A 189 12.24 -7.84 8.00
N SER A 190 11.61 -8.71 8.80
CA SER A 190 11.29 -10.07 8.39
C SER A 190 9.88 -10.50 8.80
N GLY A 191 9.20 -11.20 7.90
CA GLY A 191 7.92 -11.87 8.16
C GLY A 191 6.71 -11.10 7.68
N ALA A 192 5.69 -11.84 7.25
CA ALA A 192 4.40 -11.31 6.83
C ALA A 192 3.73 -10.51 7.96
N GLY A 193 3.20 -9.34 7.62
CA GLY A 193 2.58 -8.43 8.58
C GLY A 193 3.58 -7.64 9.44
N THR A 194 4.89 -7.84 9.26
CA THR A 194 5.92 -7.01 9.88
C THR A 194 6.16 -5.77 9.02
N THR A 195 6.12 -4.58 9.64
CA THR A 195 6.24 -3.31 8.93
C THR A 195 7.27 -2.38 9.55
N PHE A 196 8.06 -1.71 8.71
CA PHE A 196 8.93 -0.60 9.13
C PHE A 196 8.62 0.68 8.37
N THR A 197 8.30 1.76 9.07
CA THR A 197 8.12 3.09 8.46
C THR A 197 9.24 4.01 8.88
N ASP A 198 10.08 4.42 7.93
CA ASP A 198 11.04 5.49 8.18
C ASP A 198 10.46 6.85 7.80
N SER A 199 10.30 7.71 8.80
CA SER A 199 9.98 9.13 8.66
C SER A 199 11.18 10.03 8.99
N SER A 200 12.38 9.47 9.11
CA SER A 200 13.60 10.17 9.53
C SER A 200 14.53 10.46 8.34
N GLN A 201 15.83 10.17 8.46
CA GLN A 201 16.77 10.22 7.35
C GLN A 201 17.39 8.83 7.18
N LEU A 202 16.83 8.00 6.30
CA LEU A 202 17.39 6.67 6.05
C LEU A 202 18.83 6.76 5.51
N GLN A 203 19.77 6.30 6.33
CA GLN A 203 21.22 6.33 6.09
C GLN A 203 21.85 4.93 6.01
N SER A 204 21.04 3.89 6.26
CA SER A 204 21.51 2.51 6.40
C SER A 204 21.06 1.63 5.24
N THR A 205 21.63 0.42 5.16
CA THR A 205 21.06 -0.64 4.34
C THR A 205 19.82 -1.22 5.03
N LEU A 206 18.70 -1.19 4.32
CA LEU A 206 17.45 -1.80 4.74
C LEU A 206 17.24 -3.12 3.99
N THR A 207 17.06 -4.22 4.70
CA THR A 207 16.80 -5.55 4.11
C THR A 207 15.40 -6.02 4.49
N LEU A 208 14.62 -6.43 3.50
CA LEU A 208 13.27 -6.97 3.68
C LEU A 208 13.26 -8.47 3.42
N ASN A 209 12.63 -9.26 4.28
CA ASN A 209 12.52 -10.71 4.14
C ASN A 209 11.10 -11.22 4.43
N ASP A 210 10.73 -12.30 3.77
CA ASP A 210 9.61 -13.19 4.12
C ASP A 210 8.25 -12.49 4.25
N GLY A 211 7.92 -11.56 3.34
CA GLY A 211 6.62 -10.86 3.37
C GLY A 211 6.65 -9.51 4.09
N ALA A 212 7.84 -9.00 4.42
CA ALA A 212 8.00 -7.74 5.12
C ALA A 212 7.64 -6.54 4.24
N THR A 213 7.16 -5.48 4.89
CA THR A 213 6.93 -4.19 4.23
C THR A 213 7.77 -3.09 4.84
N ALA A 214 8.31 -2.22 4.00
CA ALA A 214 8.83 -0.94 4.44
C ALA A 214 8.25 0.25 3.69
N THR A 215 8.08 1.35 4.41
CA THR A 215 7.65 2.64 3.88
C THR A 215 8.69 3.69 4.18
N ILE A 216 9.14 4.40 3.16
CA ILE A 216 10.00 5.57 3.30
C ILE A 216 9.14 6.80 3.07
N SER A 217 8.82 7.52 4.15
CA SER A 217 7.81 8.59 4.17
C SER A 217 8.42 9.93 4.58
N ASN A 218 8.09 11.03 3.88
CA ASN A 218 8.46 12.41 4.29
C ASN A 218 9.93 12.59 4.74
N SER A 219 10.85 11.80 4.17
CA SER A 219 12.25 11.67 4.57
C SER A 219 13.15 11.93 3.37
N TYR A 220 14.35 12.47 3.60
CA TYR A 220 15.38 12.64 2.56
C TYR A 220 16.49 11.60 2.75
N PRO A 221 16.38 10.38 2.17
CA PRO A 221 17.44 9.38 2.30
C PRO A 221 18.80 9.93 1.87
N THR A 222 19.85 9.42 2.49
CA THR A 222 21.20 9.71 2.02
C THR A 222 21.41 9.17 0.61
N ASP A 223 22.17 9.90 -0.21
CA ASP A 223 22.41 9.48 -1.58
C ASP A 223 23.12 8.13 -1.66
N GLY A 224 22.50 7.17 -2.36
CA GLY A 224 23.01 5.80 -2.46
C GLY A 224 22.52 4.86 -1.36
N THR A 225 21.59 5.28 -0.49
CA THR A 225 20.95 4.41 0.49
C THR A 225 20.36 3.17 -0.19
N LYS A 226 20.66 1.99 0.35
CA LYS A 226 20.35 0.71 -0.29
C LYS A 226 19.14 0.04 0.36
N VAL A 227 18.17 -0.38 -0.45
CA VAL A 227 17.10 -1.29 -0.03
C VAL A 227 17.33 -2.63 -0.72
N VAL A 228 17.46 -3.70 0.07
CA VAL A 228 17.73 -5.06 -0.38
C VAL A 228 16.47 -5.89 -0.21
N PHE A 229 15.97 -6.44 -1.31
CA PHE A 229 14.94 -7.46 -1.28
C PHE A 229 15.62 -8.80 -0.97
N GLY A 230 15.38 -9.34 0.22
CA GLY A 230 15.99 -10.54 0.80
C GLY A 230 15.23 -11.80 0.42
N THR A 231 14.80 -12.64 1.35
CA THR A 231 13.97 -13.83 1.04
C THR A 231 12.49 -13.47 0.90
N GLY A 232 11.70 -14.36 0.28
CA GLY A 232 10.26 -14.17 0.10
C GLY A 232 9.89 -13.00 -0.83
N THR A 233 8.61 -12.62 -0.82
CA THR A 233 8.03 -11.53 -1.61
C THR A 233 7.75 -10.34 -0.70
N ASN A 234 8.42 -9.21 -0.91
CA ASN A 234 8.43 -8.09 0.02
C ASN A 234 7.83 -6.83 -0.62
N THR A 235 7.41 -5.89 0.21
CA THR A 235 6.82 -4.63 -0.25
C THR A 235 7.68 -3.44 0.14
N LEU A 236 8.01 -2.59 -0.83
CA LEU A 236 8.64 -1.29 -0.61
C LEU A 236 7.73 -0.16 -1.07
N ILE A 237 7.46 0.80 -0.20
CA ILE A 237 6.74 2.02 -0.53
C ILE A 237 7.75 3.17 -0.56
N LEU A 238 7.97 3.73 -1.75
CA LEU A 238 8.89 4.81 -2.03
C LEU A 238 8.32 6.16 -1.59
N PRO A 239 9.17 7.17 -1.28
CA PRO A 239 8.68 8.51 -0.98
C PRO A 239 8.04 9.13 -2.22
N ASN A 240 6.97 9.92 -2.02
CA ASN A 240 6.22 10.60 -3.10
C ASN A 240 6.90 11.85 -3.67
N ASN A 241 8.23 11.86 -3.67
CA ASN A 241 9.03 12.93 -4.17
C ASN A 241 10.16 12.33 -5.01
N GLU A 242 10.21 12.70 -6.28
CA GLU A 242 11.17 12.14 -7.24
C GLU A 242 12.62 12.35 -6.79
N TYR A 243 12.94 13.53 -6.25
CA TYR A 243 14.29 13.83 -5.77
C TYR A 243 14.70 12.92 -4.60
N MET A 244 13.77 12.62 -3.68
CA MET A 244 14.01 11.72 -2.55
C MET A 244 14.15 10.27 -3.02
N ALA A 245 13.24 9.82 -3.89
CA ALA A 245 13.26 8.46 -4.42
C ALA A 245 14.56 8.17 -5.19
N ASN A 246 15.06 9.16 -5.95
CA ASN A 246 16.31 9.05 -6.71
C ASN A 246 17.57 8.88 -5.85
N LYS A 247 17.46 8.95 -4.51
CA LYS A 247 18.55 8.61 -3.58
C LYS A 247 18.65 7.11 -3.28
N LEU A 248 17.59 6.35 -3.54
CA LEU A 248 17.49 4.94 -3.17
C LEU A 248 18.04 4.03 -4.27
N VAL A 249 18.90 3.10 -3.89
CA VAL A 249 19.37 1.98 -4.73
C VAL A 249 18.60 0.74 -4.31
N LEU A 250 17.83 0.18 -5.24
CA LEU A 250 17.11 -1.07 -5.04
C LEU A 250 17.99 -2.24 -5.46
N ALA A 251 18.04 -3.30 -4.65
CA ALA A 251 18.91 -4.43 -4.93
C ALA A 251 18.20 -5.76 -4.71
N ASN A 252 18.51 -6.71 -5.61
CA ASN A 252 18.01 -8.08 -5.62
C ASN A 252 16.48 -8.16 -5.70
N LEU A 253 15.88 -7.24 -6.44
CA LEU A 253 14.45 -7.29 -6.71
C LEU A 253 14.11 -8.63 -7.37
N LYS A 254 13.09 -9.31 -6.86
CA LYS A 254 12.63 -10.62 -7.31
C LYS A 254 11.24 -10.56 -7.90
N GLU A 255 10.91 -11.64 -8.59
CA GLU A 255 9.54 -12.01 -8.88
C GLU A 255 8.70 -12.09 -7.59
N GLY A 256 7.56 -11.39 -7.58
CA GLY A 256 6.58 -11.27 -6.52
C GLY A 256 6.81 -10.10 -5.56
N ASP A 257 7.97 -9.44 -5.60
CA ASP A 257 8.18 -8.22 -4.82
C ASP A 257 7.28 -7.09 -5.32
N LYS A 258 6.91 -6.19 -4.41
CA LYS A 258 5.98 -5.10 -4.71
C LYS A 258 6.61 -3.73 -4.46
N ILE A 259 6.37 -2.77 -5.35
CA ILE A 259 6.84 -1.39 -5.19
C ILE A 259 5.67 -0.40 -5.34
N GLY A 260 5.50 0.50 -4.38
CA GLY A 260 4.48 1.53 -4.37
C GLY A 260 5.04 2.93 -4.10
N VAL A 261 4.15 3.91 -4.04
CA VAL A 261 4.49 5.31 -3.72
C VAL A 261 3.64 5.80 -2.54
N ASP A 262 4.29 6.44 -1.57
CA ASP A 262 3.68 6.86 -0.31
C ASP A 262 2.54 7.87 -0.54
N GLY A 263 1.32 7.48 -0.15
CA GLY A 263 0.13 8.33 -0.30
C GLY A 263 -0.26 8.68 -1.74
N GLN A 264 0.27 7.98 -2.76
CA GLN A 264 -0.07 8.22 -4.16
C GLN A 264 -0.44 6.92 -4.89
N PRO A 265 -1.54 6.93 -5.68
CA PRO A 265 -1.80 5.83 -6.58
C PRO A 265 -0.76 5.80 -7.70
N VAL A 266 -0.24 4.60 -7.99
CA VAL A 266 0.52 4.37 -9.22
C VAL A 266 -0.47 4.14 -10.34
N SER A 267 -0.29 4.80 -11.48
CA SER A 267 -1.11 4.64 -12.68
C SER A 267 -0.46 3.71 -13.70
N THR A 268 0.86 3.81 -13.85
CA THR A 268 1.66 2.97 -14.74
C THR A 268 3.04 2.73 -14.13
N ALA A 269 3.63 1.58 -14.42
CA ALA A 269 4.98 1.26 -14.01
C ALA A 269 5.78 0.71 -15.18
N THR A 270 7.06 1.09 -15.28
CA THR A 270 7.99 0.55 -16.27
C THR A 270 9.27 0.08 -15.59
N MET A 271 9.84 -1.00 -16.12
CA MET A 271 11.10 -1.57 -15.66
C MET A 271 12.10 -1.61 -16.81
N THR A 272 13.36 -1.33 -16.51
CA THR A 272 14.50 -1.48 -17.41
C THR A 272 15.58 -2.27 -16.70
N ALA A 273 16.68 -2.62 -17.39
CA ALA A 273 17.77 -3.38 -16.79
C ALA A 273 18.39 -2.72 -15.54
N ASN A 274 18.28 -1.39 -15.41
CA ASN A 274 18.95 -0.63 -14.34
C ASN A 274 18.02 0.32 -13.59
N ASN A 275 16.74 0.44 -13.96
CA ASN A 275 15.82 1.37 -13.30
C ASN A 275 14.35 0.89 -13.34
N ILE A 276 13.51 1.45 -12.45
CA ILE A 276 12.06 1.30 -12.39
C ILE A 276 11.44 2.69 -12.33
N SER A 277 10.46 2.99 -13.18
CA SER A 277 9.73 4.26 -13.11
C SER A 277 8.27 4.01 -12.78
N LEU A 278 7.75 4.70 -11.76
CA LEU A 278 6.37 4.63 -11.31
C LEU A 278 5.69 5.97 -11.59
N THR A 279 4.72 5.99 -12.47
CA THR A 279 3.94 7.20 -12.75
C THR A 279 2.78 7.30 -11.77
N THR A 280 2.61 8.49 -11.19
CA THR A 280 1.52 8.85 -10.28
C THR A 280 0.84 10.13 -10.79
N SER A 281 -0.26 10.53 -10.16
CA SER A 281 -0.88 11.85 -10.42
C SER A 281 0.07 13.03 -10.14
N SER A 282 1.03 12.85 -9.24
CA SER A 282 2.02 13.89 -8.88
C SER A 282 3.27 13.91 -9.77
N GLY A 283 3.41 12.97 -10.70
CA GLY A 283 4.60 12.83 -11.56
C GLY A 283 5.21 11.43 -11.48
N THR A 284 6.41 11.30 -12.05
CA THR A 284 7.13 10.01 -12.14
C THR A 284 8.13 9.87 -11.00
N ILE A 285 8.01 8.79 -10.24
CA ILE A 285 8.91 8.43 -9.16
C ILE A 285 9.88 7.38 -9.67
N THR A 286 11.18 7.68 -9.56
CA THR A 286 12.25 6.84 -10.12
C THR A 286 13.36 6.69 -9.07
N PRO A 287 13.65 5.48 -8.56
CA PRO A 287 14.80 5.24 -7.72
C PRO A 287 16.09 5.45 -8.51
N LYS A 288 17.22 5.54 -7.79
CA LYS A 288 18.53 5.76 -8.40
C LYS A 288 18.89 4.67 -9.40
N SER A 289 18.70 3.43 -8.96
CA SER A 289 18.93 2.24 -9.78
C SER A 289 18.23 1.03 -9.16
N VAL A 290 18.08 -0.03 -9.94
CA VAL A 290 17.68 -1.36 -9.47
C VAL A 290 18.68 -2.42 -9.94
N THR A 291 18.86 -3.47 -9.14
CA THR A 291 19.39 -4.75 -9.60
C THR A 291 18.37 -5.85 -9.35
N TYR A 292 18.33 -6.82 -10.26
CA TYR A 292 17.45 -7.98 -10.16
C TYR A 292 18.18 -9.17 -9.58
N ASP A 293 17.47 -9.99 -8.80
CA ASP A 293 17.95 -11.28 -8.34
C ASP A 293 18.01 -12.28 -9.50
N SER A 294 18.91 -13.27 -9.41
CA SER A 294 19.06 -14.26 -10.47
C SER A 294 17.85 -15.17 -10.66
N SER A 295 16.94 -15.24 -9.67
CA SER A 295 15.66 -15.92 -9.79
C SER A 295 14.63 -15.17 -10.63
N TYR A 296 14.84 -13.89 -10.93
CA TYR A 296 13.92 -13.11 -11.77
C TYR A 296 14.17 -13.44 -13.25
N THR A 297 13.51 -14.48 -13.76
CA THR A 297 13.79 -15.05 -15.09
C THR A 297 13.42 -14.14 -16.26
N ASN A 298 12.45 -13.25 -16.07
CA ASN A 298 11.97 -12.30 -17.09
C ASN A 298 12.40 -10.85 -16.80
N ALA A 299 13.46 -10.65 -15.99
CA ALA A 299 13.97 -9.31 -15.73
C ALA A 299 14.40 -8.63 -17.04
N PRO A 300 14.09 -7.34 -17.26
CA PRO A 300 14.48 -6.64 -18.48
C PRO A 300 16.00 -6.68 -18.66
N THR A 301 16.46 -6.96 -19.89
CA THR A 301 17.90 -6.97 -20.21
C THR A 301 18.23 -5.88 -21.24
N GLY A 302 19.44 -5.31 -21.12
CA GLY A 302 19.89 -4.26 -22.03
C GLY A 302 19.04 -2.98 -21.97
N ASN A 303 18.61 -2.49 -23.13
CA ASN A 303 17.86 -1.22 -23.27
C ASN A 303 16.34 -1.43 -23.32
N GLU A 304 15.85 -2.63 -23.05
CA GLU A 304 14.43 -2.94 -23.07
C GLU A 304 13.71 -2.27 -21.89
N SER A 305 12.50 -1.77 -22.16
CA SER A 305 11.58 -1.24 -21.16
C SER A 305 10.32 -2.10 -21.17
N VAL A 306 10.00 -2.69 -20.02
CA VAL A 306 8.85 -3.56 -19.84
C VAL A 306 7.81 -2.81 -19.02
N ALA A 307 6.60 -2.68 -19.54
CA ALA A 307 5.47 -2.18 -18.76
C ALA A 307 5.03 -3.24 -17.75
N VAL A 308 4.73 -2.82 -16.53
CA VAL A 308 4.27 -3.72 -15.46
C VAL A 308 2.82 -3.41 -15.14
N ASP A 309 2.05 -4.46 -14.93
CA ASP A 309 0.67 -4.36 -14.47
C ASP A 309 0.61 -3.67 -13.10
N VAL A 310 -0.13 -2.57 -13.05
CA VAL A 310 -0.34 -1.82 -11.83
C VAL A 310 -1.58 -2.34 -11.14
N GLU A 311 -1.40 -2.96 -9.98
CA GLU A 311 -2.50 -3.30 -9.08
C GLU A 311 -3.03 -2.02 -8.44
N SER A 312 -3.95 -1.35 -9.15
CA SER A 312 -4.75 -0.29 -8.55
C SER A 312 -5.67 -0.91 -7.50
N ASN A 313 -5.63 -0.37 -6.28
CA ASN A 313 -6.44 -0.79 -5.12
C ASN A 313 -7.97 -0.63 -5.35
N ASN A 314 -8.40 -0.31 -6.57
CA ASN A 314 -9.79 -0.17 -6.98
C ASN A 314 -10.39 -1.51 -7.47
N GLY A 315 -9.56 -2.54 -7.63
CA GLY A 315 -9.97 -3.90 -8.00
C GLY A 315 -10.24 -4.82 -6.81
N VAL A 316 -10.83 -4.32 -5.73
CA VAL A 316 -11.20 -5.19 -4.60
C VAL A 316 -12.31 -6.12 -5.06
N ILE A 317 -12.03 -7.42 -5.11
CA ILE A 317 -12.99 -8.50 -5.38
C ILE A 317 -13.33 -9.09 -4.02
N CYS A 318 -14.47 -8.79 -3.39
CA CYS A 318 -14.74 -9.24 -2.01
C CYS A 318 -16.24 -9.27 -1.69
N TYR A 319 -16.57 -10.07 -0.66
CA TYR A 319 -17.85 -10.08 0.02
C TYR A 319 -17.87 -9.06 1.16
N LEU A 320 -19.01 -8.46 1.46
CA LEU A 320 -19.19 -7.69 2.70
C LEU A 320 -19.59 -8.61 3.86
N ALA A 321 -19.37 -8.14 5.09
CA ALA A 321 -19.80 -8.83 6.31
C ALA A 321 -21.27 -9.26 6.24
N GLY A 322 -21.55 -10.48 6.71
CA GLY A 322 -22.89 -11.08 6.72
C GLY A 322 -23.27 -11.79 5.42
N SER A 323 -22.39 -11.85 4.41
CA SER A 323 -22.57 -12.72 3.24
C SER A 323 -22.45 -14.18 3.68
N MET A 324 -23.40 -15.02 3.30
CA MET A 324 -23.50 -16.40 3.79
C MET A 324 -22.97 -17.40 2.75
N ILE A 325 -21.85 -18.06 3.05
CA ILE A 325 -21.20 -19.02 2.16
C ILE A 325 -21.67 -20.44 2.48
N ARG A 326 -22.03 -21.20 1.43
CA ARG A 326 -22.48 -22.59 1.57
C ARG A 326 -21.33 -23.51 1.96
N THR A 327 -21.48 -24.20 3.08
CA THR A 327 -20.61 -25.30 3.53
C THR A 327 -21.39 -26.63 3.54
N PRO A 328 -20.74 -27.79 3.72
CA PRO A 328 -21.41 -29.08 3.85
C PRO A 328 -22.45 -29.12 4.99
N ASP A 329 -22.21 -28.37 6.07
CA ASP A 329 -23.03 -28.40 7.29
C ASP A 329 -24.07 -27.25 7.36
N GLY A 330 -24.11 -26.38 6.34
CA GLY A 330 -25.03 -25.25 6.26
C GLY A 330 -24.35 -23.97 5.78
N ASP A 331 -25.08 -22.86 5.81
CA ASP A 331 -24.52 -21.57 5.41
C ASP A 331 -23.77 -20.92 6.57
N VAL A 332 -22.53 -20.47 6.33
CA VAL A 332 -21.64 -19.82 7.31
C VAL A 332 -21.32 -18.40 6.85
N ALA A 333 -21.37 -17.42 7.75
CA ALA A 333 -21.03 -16.04 7.42
C ALA A 333 -19.55 -15.93 7.02
N ILE A 334 -19.26 -15.18 5.95
CA ILE A 334 -17.91 -15.03 5.36
C ILE A 334 -16.88 -14.58 6.40
N GLU A 335 -17.25 -13.70 7.33
CA GLU A 335 -16.36 -13.20 8.38
C GLU A 335 -15.96 -14.25 9.43
N ASN A 336 -16.66 -15.39 9.46
CA ASN A 336 -16.40 -16.48 10.37
C ASN A 336 -15.60 -17.64 9.74
N LEU A 337 -15.48 -17.66 8.40
CA LEU A 337 -14.69 -18.68 7.70
C LEU A 337 -13.19 -18.49 7.97
N ARG A 338 -12.50 -19.62 8.17
CA ARG A 338 -11.08 -19.69 8.48
C ARG A 338 -10.38 -20.70 7.59
N VAL A 339 -9.05 -20.59 7.53
CA VAL A 339 -8.21 -21.60 6.88
C VAL A 339 -8.45 -22.96 7.52
N GLY A 340 -8.68 -23.97 6.70
CA GLY A 340 -9.02 -25.33 7.11
C GLY A 340 -10.52 -25.62 7.17
N ASP A 341 -11.38 -24.60 7.06
CA ASP A 341 -12.82 -24.83 6.89
C ASP A 341 -13.11 -25.39 5.49
N VAL A 342 -14.27 -26.02 5.32
CA VAL A 342 -14.70 -26.62 4.05
C VAL A 342 -15.87 -25.85 3.48
N VAL A 343 -15.78 -25.46 2.21
CA VAL A 343 -16.89 -24.85 1.46
C VAL A 343 -17.36 -25.80 0.36
N LEU A 344 -18.61 -25.65 -0.08
CA LEU A 344 -19.11 -26.35 -1.27
C LEU A 344 -18.80 -25.52 -2.52
N ALA A 345 -17.90 -26.05 -3.34
CA ALA A 345 -17.66 -25.57 -4.69
C ALA A 345 -18.56 -26.30 -5.70
N TYR A 346 -18.80 -25.69 -6.86
CA TYR A 346 -19.50 -26.29 -7.98
C TYR A 346 -18.52 -26.55 -9.11
N ALA A 347 -18.43 -27.81 -9.54
CA ALA A 347 -17.62 -28.22 -10.67
C ALA A 347 -18.42 -29.21 -11.52
N ASN A 348 -18.50 -28.99 -12.83
CA ASN A 348 -19.23 -29.84 -13.77
C ASN A 348 -20.70 -30.11 -13.35
N GLY A 349 -21.37 -29.11 -12.77
CA GLY A 349 -22.76 -29.22 -12.32
C GLY A 349 -22.97 -30.02 -11.03
N GLN A 350 -21.90 -30.41 -10.33
CA GLN A 350 -21.95 -31.13 -9.06
C GLN A 350 -21.32 -30.31 -7.94
N SER A 351 -21.87 -30.43 -6.73
CA SER A 351 -21.26 -29.88 -5.52
C SER A 351 -20.10 -30.75 -5.07
N VAL A 352 -18.94 -30.13 -4.83
CA VAL A 352 -17.69 -30.76 -4.40
C VAL A 352 -17.16 -29.99 -3.19
N ALA A 353 -16.82 -30.69 -2.12
CA ALA A 353 -16.19 -30.10 -0.95
C ALA A 353 -14.76 -29.63 -1.30
N ARG A 354 -14.43 -28.38 -0.91
CA ARG A 354 -13.09 -27.79 -1.09
C ARG A 354 -12.63 -27.14 0.21
N ASP A 355 -11.39 -27.39 0.57
CA ASP A 355 -10.77 -26.76 1.73
C ASP A 355 -10.47 -25.28 1.42
N VAL A 356 -10.78 -24.43 2.39
CA VAL A 356 -10.35 -23.03 2.42
C VAL A 356 -8.88 -23.00 2.79
N ILE A 357 -8.04 -22.59 1.86
CA ILE A 357 -6.58 -22.50 2.07
C ILE A 357 -6.14 -21.10 2.48
N TRP A 358 -7.00 -20.10 2.29
CA TRP A 358 -6.77 -18.72 2.69
C TRP A 358 -8.10 -17.99 2.95
N ALA A 359 -8.09 -17.09 3.93
CA ALA A 359 -9.20 -16.19 4.24
C ALA A 359 -8.63 -14.80 4.57
N GLY A 360 -9.11 -13.77 3.87
CA GLY A 360 -8.65 -12.39 4.00
C GLY A 360 -9.74 -11.44 4.50
N ARG A 361 -9.32 -10.36 5.16
CA ARG A 361 -10.17 -9.24 5.61
C ARG A 361 -9.48 -7.91 5.36
N LYS A 362 -10.23 -6.90 4.92
CA LYS A 362 -9.79 -5.50 4.92
C LYS A 362 -10.98 -4.56 5.12
N HIS A 363 -10.67 -3.31 5.45
CA HIS A 363 -11.63 -2.23 5.66
C HIS A 363 -11.62 -1.30 4.45
N MET A 364 -12.81 -0.88 3.99
CA MET A 364 -13.00 0.16 2.97
C MET A 364 -13.64 1.38 3.61
N ALA A 365 -13.10 2.56 3.31
CA ALA A 365 -13.78 3.84 3.48
C ALA A 365 -14.07 4.41 2.10
N VAL A 366 -15.34 4.68 1.82
CA VAL A 366 -15.79 5.19 0.51
C VAL A 366 -15.28 6.61 0.31
N GLN A 367 -14.72 6.86 -0.87
CA GLN A 367 -14.23 8.16 -1.30
C GLN A 367 -15.35 8.92 -2.03
N THR A 368 -16.27 9.49 -1.26
CA THR A 368 -17.50 10.14 -1.78
C THR A 368 -17.26 11.33 -2.72
N HIS A 369 -16.01 11.80 -2.84
CA HIS A 369 -15.61 12.88 -3.75
C HIS A 369 -15.22 12.38 -5.14
N LEU A 370 -15.06 11.07 -5.32
CA LEU A 370 -14.80 10.43 -6.61
C LEU A 370 -16.10 10.06 -7.32
N PRO A 371 -16.08 9.86 -8.66
CA PRO A 371 -17.20 9.27 -9.38
C PRO A 371 -17.66 7.94 -8.76
N GLU A 372 -18.95 7.63 -8.82
CA GLU A 372 -19.57 6.45 -8.17
C GLU A 372 -18.79 5.15 -8.41
N ALA A 373 -18.42 4.87 -9.65
CA ALA A 373 -17.69 3.66 -10.03
C ALA A 373 -16.27 3.56 -9.42
N ASP A 374 -15.68 4.69 -9.01
CA ASP A 374 -14.33 4.78 -8.46
C ASP A 374 -14.33 5.08 -6.95
N ALA A 375 -15.47 5.45 -6.37
CA ALA A 375 -15.61 5.86 -4.98
C ALA A 375 -15.51 4.69 -3.98
N GLY A 376 -15.60 3.44 -4.45
CA GLY A 376 -15.54 2.25 -3.61
C GLY A 376 -16.86 1.92 -2.91
N TYR A 377 -18.01 2.38 -3.44
CA TYR A 377 -19.32 1.92 -2.97
C TYR A 377 -19.49 0.41 -3.24
N PRO A 378 -20.10 -0.35 -2.32
CA PRO A 378 -20.44 -1.74 -2.59
C PRO A 378 -21.64 -1.80 -3.57
N VAL A 379 -21.74 -2.90 -4.31
CA VAL A 379 -22.90 -3.21 -5.13
C VAL A 379 -23.85 -4.12 -4.34
N ARG A 380 -25.10 -3.70 -4.23
CA ARG A 380 -26.20 -4.47 -3.68
C ARG A 380 -26.91 -5.21 -4.79
N VAL A 381 -26.93 -6.54 -4.69
CA VAL A 381 -27.77 -7.44 -5.48
C VAL A 381 -28.96 -7.82 -4.63
N LYS A 382 -30.14 -7.29 -4.94
CA LYS A 382 -31.36 -7.50 -4.15
C LYS A 382 -31.80 -8.96 -4.15
N ALA A 383 -32.52 -9.37 -3.11
CA ALA A 383 -33.18 -10.67 -3.09
C ALA A 383 -34.02 -10.87 -4.36
N ASN A 384 -33.94 -12.04 -4.98
CA ASN A 384 -34.61 -12.43 -6.23
C ASN A 384 -34.14 -11.70 -7.51
N ALA A 385 -33.05 -10.94 -7.46
CA ALA A 385 -32.57 -10.14 -8.58
C ALA A 385 -32.18 -10.99 -9.81
N ILE A 386 -31.62 -12.18 -9.60
CA ILE A 386 -31.10 -13.06 -10.66
C ILE A 386 -32.16 -14.07 -11.09
N ALA A 387 -32.73 -14.78 -10.12
CA ALA A 387 -33.82 -15.75 -10.29
C ALA A 387 -34.68 -15.80 -9.03
N ASP A 388 -35.77 -16.56 -9.03
CA ASP A 388 -36.61 -16.70 -7.84
C ASP A 388 -35.78 -17.33 -6.72
N GLY A 389 -35.67 -16.63 -5.58
CA GLY A 389 -34.81 -17.01 -4.46
C GLY A 389 -33.31 -16.83 -4.70
N VAL A 390 -32.87 -16.13 -5.76
CA VAL A 390 -31.44 -15.94 -6.09
C VAL A 390 -31.10 -14.46 -6.28
N PRO A 391 -30.30 -13.86 -5.39
CA PRO A 391 -29.99 -14.37 -4.04
C PRO A 391 -31.26 -14.45 -3.18
N TYR A 392 -31.28 -15.27 -2.11
CA TYR A 392 -32.46 -15.41 -1.23
C TYR A 392 -32.62 -14.26 -0.24
N LYS A 393 -31.57 -13.43 -0.12
CA LYS A 393 -31.52 -12.17 0.63
C LYS A 393 -30.71 -11.16 -0.18
N ASP A 394 -30.74 -9.90 0.22
CA ASP A 394 -29.84 -8.90 -0.36
C ASP A 394 -28.37 -9.31 -0.11
N MET A 395 -27.61 -9.41 -1.19
CA MET A 395 -26.19 -9.69 -1.19
C MET A 395 -25.41 -8.40 -1.44
N LEU A 396 -24.34 -8.19 -0.67
CA LEU A 396 -23.46 -7.03 -0.79
C LEU A 396 -22.05 -7.49 -1.15
N ILE A 397 -21.60 -7.07 -2.33
CA ILE A 397 -20.29 -7.42 -2.89
C ILE A 397 -19.63 -6.19 -3.49
N THR A 398 -18.32 -6.23 -3.66
CA THR A 398 -17.59 -5.14 -4.31
C THR A 398 -17.78 -5.15 -5.83
N PRO A 399 -17.51 -4.03 -6.55
CA PRO A 399 -17.89 -3.88 -7.95
C PRO A 399 -17.21 -4.84 -8.94
N GLU A 400 -16.01 -5.30 -8.61
CA GLU A 400 -15.27 -6.28 -9.44
C GLU A 400 -15.60 -7.73 -9.09
N HIS A 401 -16.41 -7.99 -8.06
CA HIS A 401 -16.78 -9.35 -7.70
C HIS A 401 -17.68 -9.99 -8.76
N CYS A 402 -17.33 -11.20 -9.16
CA CYS A 402 -18.01 -11.89 -10.26
C CYS A 402 -19.17 -12.76 -9.77
N LEU A 403 -20.29 -12.62 -10.44
CA LEU A 403 -21.38 -13.59 -10.42
C LEU A 403 -21.10 -14.66 -11.47
N PHE A 404 -21.40 -15.92 -11.17
CA PHE A 404 -21.32 -17.00 -12.14
C PHE A 404 -22.66 -17.15 -12.87
N LEU A 405 -22.71 -16.69 -14.12
CA LEU A 405 -23.91 -16.63 -14.96
C LEU A 405 -23.61 -17.28 -16.31
N ASP A 406 -24.52 -18.14 -16.79
CA ASP A 406 -24.43 -18.81 -18.10
C ASP A 406 -23.07 -19.47 -18.39
N GLY A 407 -22.41 -20.00 -17.36
CA GLY A 407 -21.13 -20.70 -17.49
C GLY A 407 -19.89 -19.81 -17.43
N ALA A 408 -20.04 -18.51 -17.16
CA ALA A 408 -18.94 -17.55 -17.09
C ALA A 408 -19.00 -16.68 -15.82
N PHE A 409 -17.85 -16.13 -15.45
CA PHE A 409 -17.74 -15.12 -14.39
C PHE A 409 -17.97 -13.74 -14.98
N VAL A 410 -18.96 -13.01 -14.45
CA VAL A 410 -19.33 -11.67 -14.92
C VAL A 410 -19.21 -10.68 -13.76
N PRO A 411 -18.36 -9.65 -13.86
CA PRO A 411 -18.22 -8.65 -12.82
C PRO A 411 -19.53 -7.91 -12.54
N VAL A 412 -19.92 -7.82 -11.27
CA VAL A 412 -21.25 -7.30 -10.89
C VAL A 412 -21.47 -5.84 -11.31
N ARG A 413 -20.42 -5.00 -11.37
CA ARG A 413 -20.57 -3.61 -11.85
C ARG A 413 -21.18 -3.54 -13.25
N MET A 414 -20.87 -4.54 -14.10
CA MET A 414 -21.33 -4.55 -15.48
C MET A 414 -22.81 -4.92 -15.60
N LEU A 415 -23.41 -5.34 -14.50
CA LEU A 415 -24.82 -5.72 -14.36
C LEU A 415 -25.63 -4.69 -13.57
N VAL A 416 -25.01 -3.56 -13.16
CA VAL A 416 -25.66 -2.51 -12.37
C VAL A 416 -26.77 -1.82 -13.19
N ASN A 417 -28.01 -2.21 -12.94
CA ASN A 417 -29.19 -1.70 -13.64
C ASN A 417 -29.90 -0.56 -12.89
N GLY A 418 -29.39 -0.15 -11.73
CA GLY A 418 -29.94 0.93 -10.92
C GLY A 418 -31.22 0.55 -10.14
N GLY A 419 -31.66 -0.71 -10.23
CA GLY A 419 -32.85 -1.21 -9.55
C GLY A 419 -32.62 -2.45 -8.70
N SER A 420 -32.56 -3.63 -9.32
CA SER A 420 -32.29 -4.89 -8.62
C SER A 420 -30.81 -5.11 -8.32
N ILE A 421 -29.93 -4.49 -9.11
CA ILE A 421 -28.48 -4.47 -8.92
C ILE A 421 -28.04 -3.00 -9.00
N ALA A 422 -27.54 -2.46 -7.88
CA ALA A 422 -27.18 -1.04 -7.79
C ALA A 422 -26.07 -0.81 -6.78
N TYR A 423 -25.27 0.24 -6.96
CA TYR A 423 -24.39 0.73 -5.92
C TYR A 423 -25.20 1.18 -4.71
N ASP A 424 -24.72 0.86 -3.51
CA ASP A 424 -25.37 1.24 -2.27
C ASP A 424 -24.69 2.45 -1.63
N HIS A 425 -25.22 3.63 -1.94
CA HIS A 425 -24.73 4.90 -1.40
C HIS A 425 -24.97 5.09 0.10
N THR A 426 -25.79 4.25 0.73
CA THR A 426 -26.03 4.33 2.18
C THR A 426 -24.86 3.77 3.00
N ILE A 427 -23.98 3.00 2.35
CA ILE A 427 -22.79 2.40 2.97
C ILE A 427 -21.56 3.19 2.56
N THR A 428 -21.00 3.95 3.50
CA THR A 428 -19.80 4.78 3.28
C THR A 428 -18.53 4.21 3.91
N ALA A 429 -18.65 3.12 4.67
CA ALA A 429 -17.52 2.35 5.17
C ALA A 429 -17.97 0.92 5.47
N TYR A 430 -17.12 -0.07 5.21
CA TYR A 430 -17.44 -1.47 5.43
C TYR A 430 -16.19 -2.35 5.57
N ASP A 431 -16.33 -3.45 6.29
CA ASP A 431 -15.36 -4.55 6.24
C ASP A 431 -15.74 -5.50 5.10
N TYR A 432 -14.72 -5.98 4.40
CA TYR A 432 -14.87 -6.91 3.31
C TYR A 432 -13.91 -8.09 3.46
N TYR A 433 -14.30 -9.22 2.89
CA TYR A 433 -13.72 -10.52 3.13
C TYR A 433 -13.63 -11.33 1.84
N HIS A 434 -12.67 -12.24 1.75
CA HIS A 434 -12.63 -13.25 0.71
C HIS A 434 -12.02 -14.55 1.23
N VAL A 435 -12.45 -15.66 0.65
CA VAL A 435 -11.84 -16.99 0.85
C VAL A 435 -11.30 -17.55 -0.46
N GLU A 436 -10.20 -18.28 -0.37
CA GLU A 436 -9.56 -19.01 -1.46
C GLU A 436 -9.60 -20.51 -1.19
N THR A 437 -9.80 -21.29 -2.24
CA THR A 437 -9.75 -22.74 -2.24
C THR A 437 -8.54 -23.24 -3.03
N GLN A 438 -8.13 -24.49 -2.84
CA GLN A 438 -6.94 -25.06 -3.50
C GLN A 438 -6.89 -24.90 -5.03
N GLN A 439 -8.05 -24.85 -5.67
CA GLN A 439 -8.23 -24.40 -7.06
C GLN A 439 -9.24 -23.26 -7.05
N HIS A 440 -9.12 -22.29 -7.96
CA HIS A 440 -10.19 -21.31 -8.16
C HIS A 440 -11.49 -22.06 -8.44
N SER A 441 -12.57 -21.65 -7.78
CA SER A 441 -13.80 -22.41 -7.69
C SER A 441 -15.01 -21.51 -7.84
N VAL A 442 -16.07 -22.04 -8.45
CA VAL A 442 -17.41 -21.47 -8.31
C VAL A 442 -17.93 -21.86 -6.93
N ILE A 443 -18.27 -20.90 -6.07
CA ILE A 443 -18.86 -21.14 -4.75
C ILE A 443 -20.26 -20.53 -4.68
N MET A 444 -20.99 -20.76 -3.59
CA MET A 444 -22.32 -20.20 -3.40
C MET A 444 -22.35 -19.26 -2.21
N ALA A 445 -22.79 -18.02 -2.45
CA ALA A 445 -22.97 -16.96 -1.48
C ALA A 445 -24.41 -16.42 -1.53
N ASP A 446 -25.11 -16.40 -0.39
CA ASP A 446 -26.50 -15.94 -0.27
C ASP A 446 -27.46 -16.60 -1.30
N GLY A 447 -27.14 -17.82 -1.74
CA GLY A 447 -27.89 -18.59 -2.75
C GLY A 447 -27.51 -18.31 -4.20
N ALA A 448 -26.66 -17.33 -4.48
CA ALA A 448 -26.12 -17.05 -5.81
C ALA A 448 -24.77 -17.76 -6.02
N LEU A 449 -24.50 -18.22 -7.25
CA LEU A 449 -23.19 -18.74 -7.62
C LEU A 449 -22.23 -17.57 -7.90
N THR A 450 -21.05 -17.63 -7.31
CA THR A 450 -20.04 -16.57 -7.30
C THR A 450 -18.64 -17.18 -7.36
N GLU A 451 -17.61 -16.34 -7.35
CA GLU A 451 -16.22 -16.79 -7.38
C GLU A 451 -15.61 -17.00 -5.97
N SER A 452 -14.73 -18.00 -5.85
CA SER A 452 -13.70 -18.01 -4.80
C SER A 452 -12.58 -17.04 -5.19
N TYR A 453 -11.62 -16.83 -4.30
CA TYR A 453 -10.52 -15.92 -4.62
C TYR A 453 -9.62 -16.54 -5.71
N LEU A 454 -9.28 -15.78 -6.75
CA LEU A 454 -8.24 -16.09 -7.72
C LEU A 454 -7.05 -15.17 -7.45
N ASP A 455 -5.93 -15.75 -7.02
CA ASP A 455 -4.71 -14.97 -6.77
C ASP A 455 -3.98 -14.65 -8.08
N THR A 456 -4.43 -13.58 -8.73
CA THR A 456 -3.76 -13.01 -9.90
C THR A 456 -2.61 -12.07 -9.51
N GLY A 457 -2.09 -12.17 -8.27
CA GLY A 457 -1.07 -11.28 -7.71
C GLY A 457 -1.60 -10.30 -6.64
N ASN A 458 -2.91 -10.11 -6.56
CA ASN A 458 -3.56 -9.10 -5.71
C ASN A 458 -3.75 -9.52 -4.24
N ARG A 459 -3.26 -10.69 -3.80
CA ARG A 459 -3.49 -11.21 -2.44
C ARG A 459 -2.90 -10.31 -1.37
N GLY A 460 -1.79 -9.66 -1.71
CA GLY A 460 -1.12 -8.66 -0.86
C GLY A 460 -1.90 -7.36 -0.63
N SER A 461 -3.01 -7.12 -1.33
CA SER A 461 -3.87 -5.95 -1.11
C SER A 461 -4.71 -6.04 0.18
N PHE A 462 -4.80 -7.23 0.79
CA PHE A 462 -5.42 -7.47 2.09
C PHE A 462 -4.42 -7.15 3.22
N ARG A 463 -4.52 -5.91 3.75
CA ARG A 463 -3.54 -5.16 4.58
C ARG A 463 -2.13 -5.11 3.94
N GLN A 464 -1.81 -4.04 3.19
CA GLN A 464 -1.38 -2.75 3.75
C GLN A 464 -1.87 -1.52 2.92
N ASP A 465 -1.84 -0.33 3.54
CA ASP A 465 -2.19 0.96 2.90
C ASP A 465 -1.16 1.38 1.84
N GLY A 466 -1.65 1.79 0.66
CA GLY A 466 -0.86 2.21 -0.49
C GLY A 466 -1.30 1.50 -1.78
N THR A 467 -1.16 2.16 -2.93
CA THR A 467 -1.26 1.48 -4.24
C THR A 467 0.14 0.96 -4.56
N VAL A 468 0.28 -0.36 -4.62
CA VAL A 468 1.57 -1.03 -4.78
C VAL A 468 1.50 -1.88 -6.04
N VAL A 469 2.53 -1.83 -6.87
CA VAL A 469 2.68 -2.64 -8.09
C VAL A 469 3.31 -3.98 -7.73
N THR A 470 2.74 -5.10 -8.16
CA THR A 470 3.35 -6.44 -8.01
C THR A 470 4.26 -6.72 -9.20
N LEU A 471 5.51 -7.14 -8.94
CA LEU A 471 6.51 -7.38 -9.98
C LEU A 471 6.74 -8.89 -10.12
N GLY A 472 5.94 -9.56 -10.97
CA GLY A 472 6.14 -10.94 -11.41
C GLY A 472 5.89 -12.04 -10.37
N GLY A 473 4.66 -12.28 -9.91
CA GLY A 473 4.34 -13.53 -9.21
C GLY A 473 4.07 -14.68 -10.20
N ARG A 474 4.01 -15.93 -9.69
CA ARG A 474 3.23 -16.98 -10.38
C ARG A 474 1.77 -16.57 -10.30
N HIS A 475 1.36 -15.77 -11.26
CA HIS A 475 0.00 -15.28 -11.39
C HIS A 475 -0.84 -16.46 -11.84
N LEU A 476 -1.83 -16.82 -11.02
CA LEU A 476 -2.96 -17.51 -11.60
C LEU A 476 -3.58 -16.52 -12.59
N SER A 477 -3.85 -16.99 -13.79
CA SER A 477 -4.41 -16.18 -14.85
C SER A 477 -5.85 -16.60 -15.08
N TRP A 478 -6.70 -15.65 -15.47
CA TRP A 478 -8.07 -15.97 -15.84
C TRP A 478 -8.11 -16.97 -17.00
N GLU A 479 -7.10 -16.93 -17.87
CA GLU A 479 -6.97 -17.79 -19.04
C GLU A 479 -6.62 -19.24 -18.70
N HIS A 480 -5.80 -19.49 -17.67
CA HIS A 480 -5.26 -20.84 -17.40
C HIS A 480 -5.75 -21.47 -16.09
N ASP A 481 -6.15 -20.66 -15.11
CA ASP A 481 -6.32 -21.13 -13.72
C ASP A 481 -7.72 -20.92 -13.15
N ALA A 482 -8.56 -20.14 -13.84
CA ALA A 482 -9.92 -19.88 -13.37
C ALA A 482 -10.86 -21.09 -13.56
N ALA A 483 -11.79 -21.30 -12.62
CA ALA A 483 -12.83 -22.34 -12.73
C ALA A 483 -13.74 -22.18 -13.95
N ALA A 484 -13.84 -20.96 -14.49
CA ALA A 484 -14.64 -20.60 -15.64
C ALA A 484 -14.06 -19.32 -16.28
N PRO A 485 -14.36 -19.05 -17.56
CA PRO A 485 -13.87 -17.85 -18.23
C PRO A 485 -14.44 -16.58 -17.59
N LEU A 486 -13.62 -15.53 -17.53
CA LEU A 486 -14.08 -14.17 -17.29
C LEU A 486 -14.76 -13.61 -18.54
N GLU A 487 -15.99 -13.12 -18.40
CA GLU A 487 -16.77 -12.58 -19.51
C GLU A 487 -16.98 -11.08 -19.31
N THR A 488 -16.41 -10.30 -20.23
CA THR A 488 -16.51 -8.83 -20.27
C THR A 488 -16.84 -8.30 -21.67
N ALA A 489 -17.10 -9.19 -22.63
CA ALA A 489 -17.47 -8.81 -23.98
C ALA A 489 -18.87 -8.20 -23.98
N GLN A 490 -18.96 -6.95 -24.45
CA GLN A 490 -20.19 -6.17 -24.46
C GLN A 490 -21.41 -6.96 -24.99
N PRO A 491 -21.38 -7.65 -26.15
CA PRO A 491 -22.58 -8.30 -26.69
C PRO A 491 -23.14 -9.43 -25.83
N VAL A 492 -22.32 -10.00 -24.94
CA VAL A 492 -22.72 -11.06 -24.02
C VAL A 492 -23.27 -10.44 -22.74
N VAL A 493 -22.51 -9.53 -22.13
CA VAL A 493 -22.90 -8.90 -20.86
C VAL A 493 -24.12 -7.99 -21.01
N GLU A 494 -24.26 -7.31 -22.14
CA GLU A 494 -25.43 -6.47 -22.46
C GLU A 494 -26.74 -7.28 -22.48
N LYS A 495 -26.70 -8.53 -22.98
CA LYS A 495 -27.88 -9.42 -22.95
C LYS A 495 -28.26 -9.80 -21.53
N LEU A 496 -27.28 -10.15 -20.70
CA LEU A 496 -27.50 -10.47 -19.28
C LEU A 496 -28.06 -9.26 -18.54
N PHE A 497 -27.46 -8.09 -18.74
CA PHE A 497 -27.92 -6.83 -18.18
C PHE A 497 -29.39 -6.55 -18.52
N HIS A 498 -29.77 -6.63 -19.80
CA HIS A 498 -31.15 -6.39 -20.21
C HIS A 498 -32.14 -7.43 -19.67
N ALA A 499 -31.75 -8.71 -19.59
CA ALA A 499 -32.58 -9.74 -18.99
C ALA A 499 -32.85 -9.47 -17.50
N LEU A 500 -31.81 -9.09 -16.74
CA LEU A 500 -31.92 -8.76 -15.32
C LEU A 500 -32.71 -7.47 -15.08
N ALA A 501 -32.52 -6.45 -15.91
CA ALA A 501 -33.28 -5.20 -15.85
C ALA A 501 -34.77 -5.43 -16.16
N ALA A 502 -35.08 -6.22 -17.20
CA ALA A 502 -36.45 -6.57 -17.57
C ALA A 502 -37.13 -7.37 -16.46
N ARG A 503 -36.43 -8.34 -15.85
CA ARG A 503 -36.92 -9.09 -14.69
C ARG A 503 -37.26 -8.17 -13.52
N ALA A 504 -36.44 -7.15 -13.28
CA ALA A 504 -36.65 -6.18 -12.22
C ALA A 504 -37.75 -5.13 -12.53
N GLY A 505 -38.30 -5.12 -13.75
CA GLY A 505 -39.22 -4.09 -14.20
C GLY A 505 -38.57 -2.70 -14.30
N VAL A 506 -37.24 -2.64 -14.45
CA VAL A 506 -36.48 -1.40 -14.49
C VAL A 506 -36.33 -0.95 -15.94
N ALA A 507 -36.78 0.27 -16.23
CA ALA A 507 -36.49 0.90 -17.50
C ALA A 507 -35.02 1.30 -17.56
N THR A 508 -34.29 0.83 -18.57
CA THR A 508 -32.92 1.26 -18.83
C THR A 508 -32.97 2.67 -19.41
N GLY A 509 -32.57 3.67 -18.62
CA GLY A 509 -32.57 5.06 -19.05
C GLY A 509 -31.50 5.31 -20.12
N THR A 510 -31.84 6.07 -21.15
CA THR A 510 -30.86 6.65 -22.07
C THR A 510 -30.37 7.98 -21.50
N GLN A 511 -29.06 8.10 -21.30
CA GLN A 511 -28.47 9.39 -20.95
C GLN A 511 -28.52 10.33 -22.15
N ALA A 512 -28.64 11.64 -21.91
CA ALA A 512 -28.54 12.63 -22.97
C ALA A 512 -27.08 12.70 -23.45
N LEU A 513 -26.87 12.48 -24.74
CA LEU A 513 -25.55 12.47 -25.37
C LEU A 513 -25.37 13.70 -26.27
N VAL A 514 -24.14 14.19 -26.36
CA VAL A 514 -23.72 15.23 -27.30
C VAL A 514 -22.55 14.74 -28.15
N GLU A 515 -22.57 15.07 -29.43
CA GLU A 515 -21.48 14.76 -30.37
C GLU A 515 -20.43 15.88 -30.43
N ASP A 516 -20.72 17.05 -29.84
CA ASP A 516 -19.79 18.17 -29.83
C ASP A 516 -18.62 17.90 -28.88
N ASP A 517 -17.43 17.73 -29.46
CA ASP A 517 -16.18 17.50 -28.74
C ASP A 517 -15.68 18.72 -27.96
N ASN A 518 -16.22 19.93 -28.20
CA ASN A 518 -15.69 21.20 -27.68
C ASN A 518 -14.15 21.32 -27.81
N LEU A 519 -13.57 20.73 -28.86
CA LEU A 519 -12.14 20.61 -29.03
C LEU A 519 -11.50 21.98 -29.27
N HIS A 520 -10.53 22.34 -28.45
CA HIS A 520 -9.73 23.55 -28.56
C HIS A 520 -8.32 23.31 -28.03
N LEU A 521 -7.41 24.26 -28.27
CA LEU A 521 -6.07 24.21 -27.72
C LEU A 521 -5.91 25.28 -26.65
N VAL A 522 -5.06 25.01 -25.67
CA VAL A 522 -4.61 25.99 -24.67
C VAL A 522 -3.08 26.06 -24.72
N THR A 523 -2.52 27.25 -24.90
CA THR A 523 -1.06 27.44 -24.93
C THR A 523 -0.45 27.28 -23.53
N GLU A 524 0.88 27.19 -23.43
CA GLU A 524 1.61 27.19 -22.17
C GLU A 524 1.38 28.45 -21.31
N THR A 525 0.93 29.55 -21.94
CA THR A 525 0.55 30.81 -21.28
C THR A 525 -0.92 30.85 -20.86
N GLY A 526 -1.69 29.79 -21.11
CA GLY A 526 -3.11 29.69 -20.78
C GLY A 526 -4.05 30.31 -21.83
N ALA A 527 -3.55 30.75 -22.99
CA ALA A 527 -4.38 31.33 -24.03
C ALA A 527 -5.17 30.26 -24.79
N VAL A 528 -6.49 30.46 -24.94
CA VAL A 528 -7.37 29.55 -25.67
C VAL A 528 -7.32 29.82 -27.17
N VAL A 529 -6.94 28.81 -27.95
CA VAL A 529 -6.95 28.82 -29.42
C VAL A 529 -8.10 27.97 -29.93
N ARG A 530 -9.06 28.62 -30.60
CA ARG A 530 -10.26 27.98 -31.17
C ARG A 530 -9.99 27.37 -32.55
N LYS A 531 -10.83 26.42 -32.96
CA LYS A 531 -10.76 25.78 -34.28
C LYS A 531 -10.84 26.84 -35.38
N LEU A 532 -9.91 26.80 -36.33
CA LEU A 532 -9.95 27.61 -37.55
C LEU A 532 -10.85 26.96 -38.60
N ARG A 533 -10.73 25.64 -38.76
CA ARG A 533 -11.55 24.83 -39.68
C ARG A 533 -11.55 23.36 -39.28
N THR A 534 -12.59 22.65 -39.70
CA THR A 534 -12.71 21.20 -39.62
C THR A 534 -13.09 20.64 -40.99
N GLN A 535 -12.32 19.68 -41.51
CA GLN A 535 -12.63 19.02 -42.79
C GLN A 535 -12.16 17.57 -42.75
N ALA A 536 -13.09 16.62 -42.97
CA ALA A 536 -12.81 15.17 -43.02
C ALA A 536 -11.95 14.67 -41.85
N GLY A 537 -12.33 15.01 -40.61
CA GLY A 537 -11.59 14.64 -39.39
C GLY A 537 -10.36 15.49 -39.09
N ARG A 538 -9.89 16.33 -40.03
CA ARG A 538 -8.73 17.21 -39.83
C ARG A 538 -9.17 18.54 -39.22
N VAL A 539 -8.70 18.85 -38.02
CA VAL A 539 -9.02 20.08 -37.29
C VAL A 539 -7.79 20.98 -37.27
N SER A 540 -7.89 22.17 -37.86
CA SER A 540 -6.79 23.13 -37.93
C SER A 540 -6.94 24.26 -36.90
N PHE A 541 -5.82 24.70 -36.35
CA PHE A 541 -5.67 25.78 -35.37
C PHE A 541 -4.59 26.75 -35.82
N MET A 542 -4.78 28.03 -35.54
CA MET A 542 -3.76 29.05 -35.82
C MET A 542 -3.00 29.37 -34.54
N LEU A 543 -1.72 28.97 -34.48
CA LEU A 543 -0.86 29.19 -33.32
C LEU A 543 -0.06 30.49 -33.44
N PRO A 544 0.01 31.28 -32.35
CA PRO A 544 0.96 32.39 -32.24
C PRO A 544 2.42 31.94 -32.41
N PRO A 545 3.34 32.87 -32.75
CA PRO A 545 4.77 32.57 -32.80
C PRO A 545 5.31 32.17 -31.42
N GLY A 546 6.26 31.24 -31.39
CA GLY A 546 7.00 30.88 -30.17
C GLY A 546 6.35 29.88 -29.22
N VAL A 547 5.14 29.39 -29.51
CA VAL A 547 4.41 28.40 -28.69
C VAL A 547 5.15 27.06 -28.66
N GLN A 548 5.67 26.65 -27.50
CA GLN A 548 6.47 25.42 -27.40
C GLN A 548 5.63 24.15 -27.22
N SER A 549 4.45 24.29 -26.65
CA SER A 549 3.51 23.19 -26.41
C SER A 549 2.09 23.72 -26.37
N VAL A 550 1.13 22.83 -26.62
CA VAL A 550 -0.29 23.12 -26.47
C VAL A 550 -0.95 22.00 -25.70
N THR A 551 -1.93 22.34 -24.86
CA THR A 551 -2.85 21.37 -24.27
C THR A 551 -4.03 21.20 -25.20
N VAL A 552 -4.25 19.97 -25.67
CA VAL A 552 -5.43 19.55 -26.43
C VAL A 552 -6.56 19.34 -25.42
N VAL A 553 -7.59 20.18 -25.48
CA VAL A 553 -8.73 20.15 -24.57
C VAL A 553 -9.99 19.77 -25.33
N SER A 554 -10.72 18.78 -24.84
CA SER A 554 -12.02 18.35 -25.37
C SER A 554 -12.97 17.96 -24.23
N ARG A 555 -14.25 17.77 -24.55
CA ARG A 555 -15.11 16.91 -23.74
C ARG A 555 -14.49 15.51 -23.63
N SER A 556 -14.80 14.82 -22.55
CA SER A 556 -14.44 13.44 -22.37
C SER A 556 -15.50 12.69 -21.56
N SER A 557 -15.57 11.38 -21.79
CA SER A 557 -16.50 10.49 -21.10
C SER A 557 -15.92 9.09 -21.06
N LYS A 558 -16.38 8.26 -20.12
CA LYS A 558 -16.05 6.84 -20.11
C LYS A 558 -17.02 6.09 -21.03
N PRO A 559 -16.57 5.15 -21.89
CA PRO A 559 -17.47 4.34 -22.69
C PRO A 559 -18.57 3.63 -21.89
N CYS A 560 -18.25 3.16 -20.68
CA CYS A 560 -19.23 2.59 -19.75
C CYS A 560 -20.33 3.55 -19.30
N ASP A 561 -20.09 4.86 -19.32
CA ASP A 561 -21.08 5.85 -18.90
C ASP A 561 -21.99 6.28 -20.06
N VAL A 562 -21.48 6.27 -21.30
CA VAL A 562 -22.23 6.68 -22.50
C VAL A 562 -22.98 5.53 -23.18
N VAL A 563 -22.41 4.33 -23.23
CA VAL A 563 -23.04 3.16 -23.85
C VAL A 563 -23.85 2.39 -22.81
N GLY A 564 -23.26 2.16 -21.63
CA GLY A 564 -23.89 1.46 -20.52
C GLY A 564 -22.90 0.65 -19.67
N PRO A 565 -23.32 0.23 -18.47
CA PRO A 565 -22.45 -0.43 -17.50
C PRO A 565 -21.85 -1.75 -18.01
N PHE A 566 -22.53 -2.39 -18.97
CA PHE A 566 -22.10 -3.62 -19.64
C PHE A 566 -20.90 -3.44 -20.59
N VAL A 567 -20.32 -2.24 -20.68
CA VAL A 567 -19.03 -1.98 -21.35
C VAL A 567 -17.90 -1.93 -20.34
N ASN A 568 -16.83 -2.70 -20.60
CA ASN A 568 -15.69 -2.81 -19.69
C ASN A 568 -14.70 -1.61 -19.76
N ASP A 569 -14.67 -0.86 -20.87
CA ASP A 569 -13.75 0.26 -21.02
C ASP A 569 -14.15 1.43 -20.11
N ARG A 570 -13.33 1.68 -19.09
CA ARG A 570 -13.50 2.72 -18.06
C ARG A 570 -12.59 3.93 -18.28
N ARG A 571 -11.82 3.95 -19.36
CA ARG A 571 -10.93 5.07 -19.66
C ARG A 571 -11.77 6.32 -19.89
N MET A 572 -11.38 7.43 -19.28
CA MET A 572 -11.94 8.74 -19.63
C MET A 572 -11.41 9.11 -21.02
N LEU A 573 -12.21 9.02 -22.08
CA LEU A 573 -11.77 9.23 -23.47
C LEU A 573 -12.22 10.61 -23.98
N GLY A 574 -11.27 11.42 -24.42
CA GLY A 574 -11.52 12.69 -25.10
C GLY A 574 -11.62 12.51 -26.60
N VAL A 575 -10.53 12.83 -27.30
CA VAL A 575 -10.40 12.66 -28.75
C VAL A 575 -9.23 11.73 -29.07
N GLN A 576 -9.37 10.92 -30.12
CA GLN A 576 -8.30 10.08 -30.63
C GLN A 576 -7.54 10.82 -31.73
N ILE A 577 -6.28 11.15 -31.48
CA ILE A 577 -5.46 11.93 -32.40
C ILE A 577 -4.51 11.02 -33.17
N GLY A 578 -4.56 11.11 -34.50
CA GLY A 578 -3.65 10.47 -35.44
C GLY A 578 -2.52 11.41 -35.86
N ALA A 579 -2.36 11.70 -37.15
CA ALA A 579 -1.26 12.57 -37.58
C ALA A 579 -1.42 14.02 -37.07
N VAL A 580 -0.29 14.61 -36.66
CA VAL A 580 -0.18 16.02 -36.29
C VAL A 580 0.69 16.71 -37.33
N THR A 581 0.17 17.73 -38.01
CA THR A 581 0.88 18.45 -39.07
C THR A 581 0.92 19.94 -38.76
N ALA A 582 2.10 20.55 -38.80
CA ALA A 582 2.29 21.98 -38.71
C ALA A 582 2.68 22.57 -40.07
N ILE A 583 2.03 23.65 -40.48
CA ILE A 583 2.32 24.38 -41.71
C ILE A 583 2.73 25.80 -41.32
N SER A 584 3.94 26.21 -41.68
CA SER A 584 4.46 27.56 -41.46
C SER A 584 5.07 28.11 -42.75
N ALA A 585 5.60 29.34 -42.70
CA ALA A 585 6.30 29.94 -43.85
C ALA A 585 7.54 29.14 -44.30
N THR A 586 8.13 28.32 -43.44
CA THR A 586 9.32 27.51 -43.75
C THR A 586 8.98 26.14 -44.35
N GLY A 587 7.71 25.72 -44.33
CA GLY A 587 7.25 24.46 -44.91
C GLY A 587 6.22 23.73 -44.07
N THR A 588 5.98 22.46 -44.44
CA THR A 588 5.10 21.54 -43.72
C THR A 588 5.95 20.52 -42.94
N GLN A 589 5.63 20.32 -41.67
CA GLN A 589 6.29 19.36 -40.78
C GLN A 589 5.23 18.47 -40.11
N THR A 590 5.57 17.21 -39.88
CA THR A 590 4.70 16.26 -39.18
C THR A 590 5.33 15.91 -37.84
N SER A 591 4.51 15.83 -36.79
CA SER A 591 4.94 15.38 -35.47
C SER A 591 4.29 14.06 -35.12
N THR A 592 5.14 13.14 -34.66
CA THR A 592 4.77 11.86 -34.05
C THR A 592 5.07 11.84 -32.55
N ALA A 593 5.38 13.00 -31.94
CA ALA A 593 5.78 13.07 -30.53
C ALA A 593 4.75 12.42 -29.61
N HIS A 594 3.47 12.74 -29.81
CA HIS A 594 2.37 12.13 -29.07
C HIS A 594 2.23 10.62 -29.27
N LEU A 595 2.78 10.06 -30.36
CA LEU A 595 2.75 8.61 -30.62
C LEU A 595 3.97 7.87 -30.03
N GLN A 596 5.10 8.57 -29.85
CA GLN A 596 6.39 7.95 -29.47
C GLN A 596 6.79 8.24 -28.02
N GLU A 597 6.38 9.37 -27.45
CA GLU A 597 6.75 9.75 -26.09
C GLU A 597 5.83 9.08 -25.07
N HIS A 598 6.43 8.26 -24.20
CA HIS A 598 5.70 7.44 -23.25
C HIS A 598 5.17 8.23 -22.03
N ALA A 599 5.76 9.39 -21.71
CA ALA A 599 5.47 10.20 -20.51
C ALA A 599 4.74 11.52 -20.81
N LEU A 600 3.73 11.49 -21.67
CA LEU A 600 2.94 12.69 -21.99
C LEU A 600 1.70 12.81 -21.13
N ALA A 601 1.60 13.93 -20.41
CA ALA A 601 0.47 14.25 -19.56
C ALA A 601 -0.85 14.25 -20.36
N GLY A 602 -1.84 13.52 -19.85
CA GLY A 602 -3.19 13.46 -20.41
C GLY A 602 -3.39 12.55 -21.63
N TRP A 603 -2.39 11.76 -22.01
CA TRP A 603 -2.52 10.75 -23.05
C TRP A 603 -2.62 9.34 -22.48
N HIS A 604 -3.52 8.52 -22.99
CA HIS A 604 -3.63 7.09 -22.65
C HIS A 604 -2.49 6.28 -23.25
N GLY A 605 -2.31 5.02 -22.86
CA GLY A 605 -1.36 4.12 -23.52
C GLY A 605 -1.67 3.96 -25.03
N MET A 606 -0.64 3.67 -25.83
CA MET A 606 -0.85 3.34 -27.24
C MET A 606 -1.46 1.95 -27.36
N GLU A 607 -2.55 1.82 -28.10
CA GLU A 607 -3.14 0.52 -28.40
C GLU A 607 -2.25 -0.24 -29.40
N ALA A 608 -2.17 -1.56 -29.25
CA ALA A 608 -1.30 -2.39 -30.09
C ALA A 608 -1.68 -2.26 -31.58
N GLY A 609 -0.71 -1.84 -32.41
CA GLY A 609 -0.92 -1.63 -33.84
C GLY A 609 -1.73 -0.38 -34.20
N ALA A 610 -2.07 0.48 -33.25
CA ALA A 610 -2.80 1.71 -33.51
C ALA A 610 -1.91 2.80 -34.15
N SER A 611 -2.53 3.59 -35.03
CA SER A 611 -1.91 4.77 -35.65
C SER A 611 -2.34 6.09 -35.00
N ALA A 612 -3.05 6.01 -33.87
CA ALA A 612 -3.65 7.14 -33.18
C ALA A 612 -3.75 6.86 -31.68
N ARG A 613 -3.76 7.93 -30.87
CA ARG A 613 -3.71 7.85 -29.41
C ARG A 613 -4.85 8.65 -28.79
N TRP A 614 -5.50 8.07 -27.78
CA TRP A 614 -6.57 8.74 -27.05
C TRP A 614 -6.03 9.76 -26.05
N THR A 615 -6.65 10.93 -26.02
CA THR A 615 -6.53 11.89 -24.90
C THR A 615 -7.49 11.53 -23.77
N ASN A 616 -7.25 12.04 -22.56
CA ASN A 616 -8.18 11.94 -21.44
C ASN A 616 -9.17 13.12 -21.32
N GLY A 617 -9.19 14.00 -22.33
CA GLY A 617 -9.90 15.29 -22.33
C GLY A 617 -8.99 16.50 -22.13
N GLN A 618 -7.78 16.34 -21.57
CA GLN A 618 -6.79 17.41 -21.44
C GLN A 618 -5.37 16.86 -21.59
N ALA A 619 -4.81 16.94 -22.79
CA ALA A 619 -3.55 16.28 -23.13
C ALA A 619 -2.48 17.24 -23.66
N THR A 620 -1.29 17.23 -23.06
CA THR A 620 -0.18 18.09 -23.50
C THR A 620 0.46 17.53 -24.75
N LEU A 621 0.50 18.33 -25.81
CA LEU A 621 1.15 18.06 -27.08
C LEU A 621 2.37 18.97 -27.22
N PRO A 622 3.60 18.42 -27.05
CA PRO A 622 4.81 19.16 -27.34
C PRO A 622 4.93 19.45 -28.83
N LEU A 623 5.37 20.66 -29.15
CA LEU A 623 5.52 21.07 -30.54
C LEU A 623 6.97 20.98 -31.04
N HIS A 624 7.98 20.74 -30.19
CA HIS A 624 9.39 20.53 -30.59
C HIS A 624 9.91 21.43 -31.74
N GLY A 625 9.60 22.72 -31.71
CA GLY A 625 10.04 23.64 -32.77
C GLY A 625 9.23 23.60 -34.07
N LEU A 626 8.08 22.92 -34.12
CA LEU A 626 7.08 23.03 -35.19
C LEU A 626 6.60 24.48 -35.37
N THR A 627 6.71 25.31 -34.33
CA THR A 627 6.48 26.74 -34.38
C THR A 627 7.81 27.49 -34.45
N GLY A 628 8.00 28.28 -35.51
CA GLY A 628 9.14 29.20 -35.64
C GLY A 628 8.81 30.62 -35.17
N ALA A 629 9.52 31.60 -35.71
CA ALA A 629 9.30 33.03 -35.44
C ALA A 629 8.01 33.62 -36.06
N GLY A 630 7.20 32.80 -36.75
CA GLY A 630 5.98 33.22 -37.44
C GLY A 630 4.77 32.37 -37.08
N MET A 631 3.59 32.81 -37.52
CA MET A 631 2.32 32.09 -37.33
C MET A 631 2.39 30.70 -37.95
N THR A 632 1.81 29.72 -37.25
CA THR A 632 1.83 28.31 -37.67
C THR A 632 0.41 27.75 -37.65
N ILE A 633 0.01 27.06 -38.72
CA ILE A 633 -1.25 26.31 -38.74
C ILE A 633 -0.96 24.90 -38.27
N LEU A 634 -1.42 24.55 -37.06
CA LEU A 634 -1.37 23.18 -36.54
C LEU A 634 -2.64 22.45 -36.96
N THR A 635 -2.52 21.26 -37.53
CA THR A 635 -3.65 20.41 -37.92
C THR A 635 -3.54 19.08 -37.19
N LEU A 636 -4.63 18.70 -36.52
CA LEU A 636 -4.79 17.43 -35.84
C LEU A 636 -5.73 16.56 -36.65
N ASP A 637 -5.33 15.32 -36.97
CA ASP A 637 -6.23 14.33 -37.55
C ASP A 637 -6.98 13.63 -36.42
N VAL A 638 -8.24 14.00 -36.21
CA VAL A 638 -9.14 13.39 -35.23
C VAL A 638 -9.74 12.13 -35.85
N VAL A 639 -9.29 10.97 -35.37
CA VAL A 639 -9.70 9.64 -35.87
C VAL A 639 -11.02 9.19 -35.28
N SER A 640 -11.23 9.49 -33.99
CA SER A 640 -12.45 9.18 -33.27
C SER A 640 -12.69 10.22 -32.18
N ALA A 641 -13.96 10.47 -31.86
CA ALA A 641 -14.42 11.42 -30.85
C ALA A 641 -15.85 11.06 -30.45
N GLY A 642 -16.16 11.19 -29.16
CA GLY A 642 -17.51 11.03 -28.64
C GLY A 642 -18.12 9.62 -28.81
N PRO A 643 -19.43 9.47 -28.51
CA PRO A 643 -20.31 10.51 -27.95
C PRO A 643 -19.92 10.87 -26.50
N TYR A 644 -20.35 12.04 -26.03
CA TYR A 644 -20.11 12.52 -24.67
C TYR A 644 -21.41 12.69 -23.90
N LEU A 645 -21.35 12.66 -22.57
CA LEU A 645 -22.48 13.03 -21.73
C LEU A 645 -22.82 14.51 -21.91
N ALA A 646 -24.11 14.83 -22.08
CA ALA A 646 -24.58 16.20 -22.06
C ALA A 646 -24.34 16.79 -20.66
N ASP A 647 -23.69 17.95 -20.58
CA ASP A 647 -23.39 18.62 -19.31
C ASP A 647 -24.67 18.75 -18.44
N THR A 648 -24.69 18.13 -17.26
CA THR A 648 -25.62 18.49 -16.18
C THR A 648 -25.24 19.90 -15.70
N PRO A 649 -26.19 20.84 -15.45
CA PRO A 649 -25.85 22.23 -15.15
C PRO A 649 -24.81 22.32 -14.04
N ALA A 650 -23.71 23.03 -14.29
CA ALA A 650 -22.72 23.33 -13.28
C ALA A 650 -23.42 23.88 -12.03
N VAL A 651 -23.19 23.26 -10.88
CA VAL A 651 -23.48 23.87 -9.58
C VAL A 651 -22.82 25.24 -9.61
N GLN A 652 -23.65 26.26 -9.59
CA GLN A 652 -23.31 27.67 -9.61
C GLN A 652 -22.37 27.93 -8.43
N GLN A 653 -21.06 27.95 -8.68
CA GLN A 653 -20.13 28.62 -7.78
C GLN A 653 -20.47 30.11 -7.86
N ASP A 654 -21.36 30.54 -6.97
CA ASP A 654 -21.53 31.94 -6.66
C ASP A 654 -20.17 32.46 -6.19
N VAL A 655 -19.51 33.15 -7.11
CA VAL A 655 -18.44 34.10 -6.81
C VAL A 655 -19.09 35.20 -5.98
N LEU A 656 -19.04 35.06 -4.66
CA LEU A 656 -19.24 36.20 -3.77
C LEU A 656 -17.95 37.01 -3.76
N CYS A 657 -17.97 38.11 -4.49
CA CYS A 657 -17.12 39.25 -4.24
C CYS A 657 -17.31 39.73 -2.78
N ALA A 658 -16.23 39.75 -2.02
CA ALA A 658 -15.89 40.76 -1.01
C ALA A 658 -14.39 40.70 -0.70
#